data_AF-A0A812N9P0-F1
#
_entry.id   AF-A0A812N9P0-F1
#
_cell.length_a   1.000
_cell.length_b   1.000
_cell.length_c   1.000
_cell.angle_alpha   90.00
_cell.angle_beta   90.00
_cell.angle_gamma   90.00
#
_symmetry.space_group_name_H-M   'P 1'
#
loop_
_entity.id
_entity.type
_entity.pdbx_description
1 polymer ?
#
loop_
_entity_poly.entity_id
_entity_poly.type
_entity_poly.pdbx_seq_one_letter_code
_entity_poly.pdbx_strand_id
1 'polypeptide(L)'
;MPANGVDKTTVGLFYASQTGTAEEVAWELAREARRRGWPLEPRALDETSIQELSRTKIAIFVVSTTGQGDPPLNMRRLWQEMLSASLPPTLLAEMSYTVFGLGDRRYREFNYAARKLHARLGNLGAKSFHRLGLGDDQHDFGMEQELDPWAEGLWAALAELRSPLVPTEDDGDTRYEVEELGSDFKNGDGDDSNLQDLPADGFSAEVVAKRSLCSHSHAAEVQDVWNIRLRLPPSATYAAGDVLVVWPRTQPSLVERFVVETLERSLEEFVRIRPRSVAASPFPVRPLSLRELFSRYLDVTSVPSRYFFHVLSLHTQDELHKKKLSEFASRSLEAKDALYEYCKRERRSAAEVMWDFWTARPPLPALISALPLLRPRRYSIASSPRWIRPLPHTPWPAGRLGPWPWTAYLCSREDGLGSTAIGRALETGGEAGNEAAPLELDLCVGIVNSVTRSNREVKGLCSNFLKDAVVGARIQCSLEEGSLKLPPPDVPLLMVCPGTGLSPCRALLQQRHLQLLDSAASYQAHDRQKDLLFLGFRHQDGDFLYGEEWSTFSNWLSVHVAFSRDHDDRKVYVQDIIEEAGEQVVRLLDAGAMIFVCGRSHPMPSQVFDAFVEVLQKHAGQPPILWNAGMWEQIKEELVLQLRLLDLGDHPGDFLRLAPEPPALEAVERAIRSLVAIGALENSSKLGLTPLGFHLAHMPVDARIGKMLVYGSLCQCLAPILTIAACLSQKSPFVRSFNRTKEELQVTERQGAWGYLSSDQLAVVKAFEKYQEQKLVSRDAAWEVCDRFGLSASTLDDMAQLRRQFLRHLTETGFAMEEAEDGGEQVNIHKKNMSLVRCVLCAGLFPSVAQVQKHSNSRGTSYQIFVSRQNERCTPHPSSLNFKAQDFAANHGWLLFHDKVKTTQVYLHDTTLVGAIPLLLFGGELKISSKDCARVHLLLV
;
A
#
# COMPACT_ATOMS: atom_id res chain seq x y z
N MET A 1 15.53 -48.86 12.06
CA MET A 1 16.96 -48.63 12.36
C MET A 1 17.38 -47.38 11.61
N PRO A 2 17.54 -46.21 12.25
CA PRO A 2 18.00 -45.03 11.54
C PRO A 2 19.53 -45.11 11.38
N ALA A 3 20.00 -45.02 10.14
CA ALA A 3 21.42 -44.99 9.82
C ALA A 3 22.04 -43.64 10.22
N ASN A 4 23.24 -43.73 10.78
CA ASN A 4 24.05 -42.67 11.34
C ASN A 4 24.37 -41.50 10.39
N GLY A 5 24.34 -40.29 10.95
CA GLY A 5 25.47 -39.36 10.87
C GLY A 5 25.82 -38.75 9.52
N VAL A 6 25.00 -37.81 9.04
CA VAL A 6 25.50 -36.66 8.27
C VAL A 6 24.95 -35.42 8.97
N ASP A 7 25.85 -34.62 9.53
CA ASP A 7 25.55 -33.36 10.22
C ASP A 7 25.00 -32.35 9.19
N LYS A 8 23.70 -32.42 8.92
CA LYS A 8 22.98 -31.50 8.03
C LYS A 8 22.73 -30.21 8.80
N THR A 9 23.57 -29.21 8.63
CA THR A 9 23.19 -27.83 8.92
C THR A 9 21.90 -27.51 8.15
N THR A 10 20.78 -27.34 8.84
CA THR A 10 19.46 -27.21 8.22
C THR A 10 19.22 -25.77 7.77
N VAL A 11 19.11 -25.55 6.46
CA VAL A 11 18.60 -24.29 5.90
C VAL A 11 17.08 -24.39 5.89
N GLY A 12 16.39 -23.49 6.59
CA GLY A 12 14.94 -23.40 6.63
C GLY A 12 14.42 -22.30 5.73
N LEU A 13 13.34 -22.57 4.99
CA LEU A 13 12.56 -21.58 4.25
C LEU A 13 11.16 -21.52 4.84
N PHE A 14 10.78 -20.36 5.36
CA PHE A 14 9.53 -20.15 6.07
C PHE A 14 8.69 -19.07 5.42
N TYR A 15 7.36 -19.19 5.50
CA TYR A 15 6.46 -18.19 4.98
C TYR A 15 5.29 -17.85 5.90
N ALA A 16 4.78 -16.63 5.77
CA ALA A 16 3.56 -16.15 6.41
C ALA A 16 2.71 -15.36 5.42
N SER A 17 1.49 -15.84 5.21
CA SER A 17 0.63 -15.46 4.09
C SER A 17 -0.82 -15.38 4.52
N GLN A 18 -1.49 -14.27 4.22
CA GLN A 18 -2.93 -14.13 4.47
C GLN A 18 -3.78 -14.61 3.28
N THR A 19 -3.28 -14.38 2.06
CA THR A 19 -4.03 -14.61 0.80
C THR A 19 -3.31 -15.56 -0.16
N GLY A 20 -2.14 -16.10 0.21
CA GLY A 20 -1.36 -17.03 -0.60
C GLY A 20 -0.13 -16.44 -1.28
N THR A 21 -0.01 -15.12 -1.42
CA THR A 21 1.10 -14.51 -2.19
C THR A 21 2.48 -14.80 -1.61
N ALA A 22 2.65 -14.70 -0.29
CA ALA A 22 3.94 -15.00 0.35
C ALA A 22 4.29 -16.50 0.29
N GLU A 23 3.28 -17.37 0.30
CA GLU A 23 3.43 -18.81 0.11
C GLU A 23 3.91 -19.11 -1.31
N GLU A 24 3.30 -18.50 -2.34
CA GLU A 24 3.70 -18.65 -3.74
C GLU A 24 5.14 -18.19 -3.99
N VAL A 25 5.54 -17.04 -3.41
CA VAL A 25 6.93 -16.57 -3.47
C VAL A 25 7.88 -17.56 -2.81
N ALA A 26 7.52 -18.12 -1.66
CA ALA A 26 8.37 -19.11 -1.01
C ALA A 26 8.52 -20.38 -1.87
N TRP A 27 7.46 -20.86 -2.52
CA TRP A 27 7.55 -21.97 -3.47
C TRP A 27 8.37 -21.62 -4.71
N GLU A 28 8.27 -20.40 -5.23
CA GLU A 28 9.13 -19.93 -6.33
C GLU A 28 10.61 -19.97 -5.94
N LEU A 29 10.95 -19.46 -4.75
CA LEU A 29 12.31 -19.50 -4.22
C LEU A 29 12.79 -20.94 -3.98
N ALA A 30 11.93 -21.83 -3.49
CA ALA A 30 12.28 -23.24 -3.26
C ALA A 30 12.62 -23.97 -4.58
N ARG A 31 11.83 -23.76 -5.63
CA ARG A 31 12.11 -24.34 -6.95
C ARG A 31 13.44 -23.84 -7.52
N GLU A 32 13.69 -22.54 -7.37
CA GLU A 32 14.97 -21.97 -7.77
C GLU A 32 16.15 -22.52 -6.95
N ALA A 33 15.96 -22.66 -5.64
CA ALA A 33 16.95 -23.22 -4.73
C ALA A 33 17.35 -24.64 -5.18
N ARG A 34 16.38 -25.51 -5.52
CA ARG A 34 16.65 -26.89 -5.98
C ARG A 34 17.48 -26.93 -7.25
N ARG A 35 17.11 -26.11 -8.26
CA ARG A 35 17.90 -25.99 -9.50
C ARG A 35 19.33 -25.51 -9.26
N ARG A 36 19.56 -24.79 -8.16
CA ARG A 36 20.87 -24.30 -7.71
C ARG A 36 21.58 -25.27 -6.74
N GLY A 37 21.03 -26.47 -6.48
CA GLY A 37 21.63 -27.46 -5.59
C GLY A 37 21.22 -27.34 -4.11
N TRP A 38 20.13 -26.65 -3.80
CA TRP A 38 19.62 -26.45 -2.45
C TRP A 38 18.25 -27.11 -2.28
N PRO A 39 18.15 -28.27 -1.59
CA PRO A 39 16.89 -28.98 -1.41
C PRO A 39 16.04 -28.32 -0.32
N LEU A 40 15.52 -27.13 -0.61
CA LEU A 40 14.66 -26.38 0.30
C LEU A 40 13.19 -26.73 0.06
N GLU A 41 12.46 -26.83 1.18
CA GLU A 41 11.00 -26.92 1.20
C GLU A 41 10.43 -25.78 2.05
N PRO A 42 9.47 -25.00 1.51
CA PRO A 42 8.78 -23.97 2.28
C PRO A 42 7.95 -24.58 3.42
N ARG A 43 7.94 -23.94 4.59
CA ARG A 43 7.08 -24.30 5.73
C ARG A 43 6.33 -23.08 6.25
N ALA A 44 5.08 -23.25 6.67
CA ALA A 44 4.33 -22.17 7.28
C ALA A 44 4.90 -21.85 8.69
N LEU A 45 4.79 -20.59 9.13
CA LEU A 45 5.34 -20.20 10.43
C LEU A 45 4.57 -20.77 11.62
N ASP A 46 3.27 -21.03 11.49
CA ASP A 46 2.43 -21.65 12.52
C ASP A 46 2.64 -23.16 12.69
N GLU A 47 3.26 -23.81 11.71
CA GLU A 47 3.74 -25.21 11.77
C GLU A 47 5.08 -25.35 12.51
N THR A 48 5.74 -24.23 12.84
CA THR A 48 7.07 -24.24 13.47
C THR A 48 6.98 -23.71 14.90
N SER A 49 7.50 -24.46 15.86
CA SER A 49 7.66 -24.00 17.25
C SER A 49 8.92 -23.17 17.44
N ILE A 50 8.97 -22.33 18.48
CA ILE A 50 10.19 -21.57 18.80
C ILE A 50 11.41 -22.48 19.08
N GLN A 51 11.19 -23.68 19.62
CA GLN A 51 12.23 -24.66 19.89
C GLN A 51 12.80 -25.24 18.58
N GLU A 52 11.96 -25.55 17.60
CA GLU A 52 12.42 -26.00 16.29
C GLU A 52 13.12 -24.89 15.52
N LEU A 53 12.61 -23.66 15.64
CA LEU A 53 13.24 -22.48 15.06
C LEU A 53 14.66 -22.28 15.61
N SER A 54 14.86 -22.44 16.92
CA SER A 54 16.19 -22.33 17.56
C SER A 54 17.23 -23.34 17.07
N ARG A 55 16.80 -24.48 16.50
CA ARG A 55 17.69 -25.49 15.90
C ARG A 55 18.09 -25.17 14.46
N THR A 56 17.44 -24.18 13.84
CA THR A 56 17.68 -23.79 12.45
C THR A 56 18.87 -22.83 12.38
N LYS A 57 19.96 -23.25 11.73
CA LYS A 57 21.19 -22.44 11.64
C LYS A 57 21.11 -21.36 10.56
N ILE A 58 20.38 -21.61 9.47
CA ILE A 58 20.18 -20.65 8.39
C ILE A 58 18.69 -20.58 8.08
N ALA A 59 18.08 -19.39 8.14
CA ALA A 59 16.65 -19.21 7.93
C ALA A 59 16.33 -18.12 6.89
N ILE A 60 15.43 -18.42 5.97
CA ILE A 60 14.90 -17.48 4.97
C ILE A 60 13.41 -17.31 5.26
N PHE A 61 12.96 -16.08 5.46
CA PHE A 61 11.56 -15.77 5.77
C PHE A 61 10.91 -14.97 4.64
N VAL A 62 9.68 -15.34 4.27
CA VAL A 62 8.84 -14.61 3.31
C VAL A 62 7.53 -14.22 3.98
N VAL A 63 7.30 -12.94 4.26
CA VAL A 63 6.23 -12.51 5.16
C VAL A 63 5.39 -11.40 4.54
N SER A 64 4.08 -11.62 4.42
CA SER A 64 3.11 -10.58 4.07
C SER A 64 2.68 -9.75 5.29
N THR A 65 2.21 -8.53 5.05
CA THR A 65 1.60 -7.66 6.08
C THR A 65 0.10 -7.56 5.86
N THR A 66 -0.69 -7.56 6.94
CA THR A 66 -2.16 -7.51 6.89
C THR A 66 -2.72 -6.29 7.61
N GLY A 67 -3.91 -5.84 7.21
CA GLY A 67 -4.65 -4.80 7.94
C GLY A 67 -3.83 -3.53 8.22
N GLN A 68 -3.72 -3.16 9.50
CA GLN A 68 -2.99 -1.99 9.99
C GLN A 68 -1.56 -2.37 10.43
N GLY A 69 -0.87 -3.21 9.66
CA GLY A 69 0.48 -3.68 9.99
C GLY A 69 0.53 -5.01 10.74
N ASP A 70 -0.60 -5.70 10.89
CA ASP A 70 -0.69 -6.95 11.63
C ASP A 70 -0.01 -8.12 10.90
N PRO A 71 0.58 -9.08 11.64
CA PRO A 71 1.09 -10.31 11.06
C PRO A 71 -0.05 -11.19 10.52
N PRO A 72 0.20 -11.96 9.43
CA PRO A 72 -0.76 -12.91 8.88
C PRO A 72 -1.23 -13.94 9.93
N LEU A 73 -2.43 -14.49 9.73
CA LEU A 73 -3.00 -15.48 10.66
C LEU A 73 -2.04 -16.67 10.92
N ASN A 74 -1.44 -17.21 9.86
CA ASN A 74 -0.49 -18.33 9.91
C ASN A 74 0.92 -17.96 10.44
N MET A 75 1.05 -16.80 11.08
CA MET A 75 2.24 -16.36 11.82
C MET A 75 1.95 -16.10 13.30
N ARG A 76 0.68 -15.87 13.68
CA ARG A 76 0.31 -15.34 15.00
C ARG A 76 0.78 -16.20 16.16
N ARG A 77 0.67 -17.53 16.06
CA ARG A 77 1.09 -18.47 17.11
C ARG A 77 2.59 -18.31 17.42
N LEU A 78 3.45 -18.50 16.42
CA LEU A 78 4.89 -18.36 16.61
C LEU A 78 5.28 -16.92 16.96
N TRP A 79 4.59 -15.93 16.42
CA TRP A 79 4.82 -14.52 16.77
C TRP A 79 4.56 -14.25 18.25
N GLN A 80 3.49 -14.80 18.83
CA GLN A 80 3.21 -14.71 20.26
C GLN A 80 4.30 -15.40 21.10
N GLU A 81 4.75 -16.59 20.69
CA GLU A 81 5.87 -17.28 21.35
C GLU A 81 7.14 -16.40 21.31
N MET A 82 7.46 -15.83 20.15
CA MET A 82 8.62 -14.95 19.95
C MET A 82 8.55 -13.67 20.78
N LEU A 83 7.36 -13.13 21.08
CA LEU A 83 7.19 -11.90 21.86
C LEU A 83 7.30 -12.13 23.38
N SER A 84 7.39 -13.37 23.85
CA SER A 84 7.51 -13.64 25.28
C SER A 84 8.76 -12.98 25.89
N ALA A 85 8.58 -12.27 27.00
CA ALA A 85 9.66 -11.66 27.77
C ALA A 85 10.55 -12.69 28.48
N SER A 86 10.12 -13.94 28.59
CA SER A 86 10.88 -15.03 29.22
C SER A 86 11.99 -15.60 28.34
N LEU A 87 12.03 -15.23 27.05
CA LEU A 87 13.02 -15.77 26.12
C LEU A 87 14.38 -15.09 26.32
N PRO A 88 15.48 -15.84 26.37
CA PRO A 88 16.81 -15.26 26.49
C PRO A 88 17.17 -14.49 25.20
N PRO A 89 17.84 -13.33 25.30
CA PRO A 89 18.23 -12.51 24.15
C PRO A 89 19.29 -13.19 23.25
N THR A 90 19.81 -14.35 23.66
CA THR A 90 20.78 -15.16 22.90
C THR A 90 20.17 -16.44 22.32
N LEU A 91 18.84 -16.62 22.40
CA LEU A 91 18.16 -17.85 21.98
C LEU A 91 18.49 -18.27 20.54
N LEU A 92 18.63 -17.29 19.64
CA LEU A 92 18.88 -17.48 18.22
C LEU A 92 20.30 -17.02 17.84
N ALA A 93 21.24 -16.96 18.79
CA ALA A 93 22.60 -16.44 18.55
C ALA A 93 23.39 -17.19 17.47
N GLU A 94 23.08 -18.47 17.24
CA GLU A 94 23.70 -19.31 16.20
C GLU A 94 22.98 -19.23 14.84
N MET A 95 21.87 -18.51 14.74
CA MET A 95 21.08 -18.41 13.53
C MET A 95 21.57 -17.25 12.64
N SER A 96 21.84 -17.57 11.38
CA SER A 96 21.91 -16.59 10.29
C SER A 96 20.56 -16.51 9.59
N TYR A 97 20.02 -15.31 9.35
CA TYR A 97 18.71 -15.17 8.70
C TYR A 97 18.63 -14.10 7.62
N THR A 98 17.56 -14.11 6.85
CA THR A 98 17.12 -13.00 6.00
C THR A 98 15.60 -13.00 5.86
N VAL A 99 15.03 -11.84 5.55
CA VAL A 99 13.58 -11.64 5.45
C VAL A 99 13.26 -10.93 4.14
N PHE A 100 12.25 -11.42 3.43
CA PHE A 100 11.58 -10.73 2.35
C PHE A 100 10.15 -10.40 2.78
N GLY A 101 9.83 -9.11 2.80
CA GLY A 101 8.50 -8.61 3.09
C GLY A 101 7.67 -8.42 1.83
N LEU A 102 6.38 -8.75 1.92
CA LEU A 102 5.36 -8.34 0.95
C LEU A 102 4.44 -7.30 1.61
N GLY A 103 4.35 -6.12 1.00
CA GLY A 103 3.53 -5.02 1.47
C GLY A 103 3.00 -4.15 0.35
N ASP A 104 2.22 -3.14 0.72
CA ASP A 104 1.62 -2.17 -0.18
C ASP A 104 1.91 -0.77 0.39
N ARG A 105 2.63 0.07 -0.37
CA ARG A 105 3.05 1.41 0.10
C ARG A 105 1.90 2.39 0.34
N ARG A 106 0.67 2.10 -0.11
CA ARG A 106 -0.51 2.92 0.21
C ARG A 106 -0.91 2.77 1.67
N TYR A 107 -0.55 1.65 2.31
CA TYR A 107 -0.77 1.47 3.74
C TYR A 107 0.36 2.15 4.51
N ARG A 108 -0.04 2.84 5.58
CA ARG A 108 0.90 3.52 6.48
C ARG A 108 1.95 2.57 7.05
N GLU A 109 1.53 1.38 7.42
CA GLU A 109 2.38 0.33 7.98
C GLU A 109 3.01 -0.56 6.88
N PHE A 110 3.72 0.08 5.94
CA PHE A 110 4.35 -0.60 4.81
C PHE A 110 5.35 -1.68 5.28
N ASN A 111 5.10 -2.94 4.90
CA ASN A 111 5.93 -4.11 5.25
C ASN A 111 6.16 -4.29 6.75
N TYR A 112 5.26 -3.79 7.59
CA TYR A 112 5.49 -3.70 9.03
C TYR A 112 5.68 -5.05 9.71
N ALA A 113 4.96 -6.10 9.30
CA ALA A 113 5.14 -7.45 9.85
C ALA A 113 6.56 -7.99 9.58
N ALA A 114 7.08 -7.79 8.36
CA ALA A 114 8.44 -8.20 7.99
C ALA A 114 9.51 -7.38 8.72
N ARG A 115 9.32 -6.06 8.86
CA ARG A 115 10.20 -5.17 9.64
C ARG A 115 10.25 -5.57 11.12
N LYS A 116 9.10 -5.84 11.73
CA LYS A 116 8.98 -6.32 13.11
C LYS A 116 9.67 -7.67 13.30
N LEU A 117 9.45 -8.62 12.39
CA LEU A 117 10.12 -9.91 12.44
C LEU A 117 11.64 -9.76 12.34
N HIS A 118 12.11 -8.95 11.39
CA HIS A 118 13.52 -8.68 11.21
C HIS A 118 14.16 -8.09 12.48
N ALA A 119 13.52 -7.09 13.10
CA ALA A 119 13.99 -6.52 14.35
C ALA A 119 13.98 -7.53 15.51
N ARG A 120 12.91 -8.33 15.65
CA ARG A 120 12.77 -9.29 16.74
C ARG A 120 13.78 -10.44 16.66
N LEU A 121 14.08 -10.93 15.45
CA LEU A 121 15.12 -11.94 15.24
C LEU A 121 16.50 -11.42 15.69
N GLY A 122 16.83 -10.17 15.36
CA GLY A 122 18.05 -9.51 15.83
C GLY A 122 18.10 -9.37 17.36
N ASN A 123 16.98 -8.99 17.98
CA ASN A 123 16.87 -8.88 19.45
C ASN A 123 17.03 -10.23 20.19
N LEU A 124 16.82 -11.36 19.50
CA LEU A 124 17.04 -12.72 20.01
C LEU A 124 18.44 -13.27 19.66
N GLY A 125 19.32 -12.44 19.10
CA GLY A 125 20.73 -12.74 18.85
C GLY A 125 21.06 -13.20 17.44
N ALA A 126 20.06 -13.40 16.57
CA ALA A 126 20.29 -13.86 15.20
C ALA A 126 20.99 -12.79 14.35
N LYS A 127 21.74 -13.22 13.33
CA LYS A 127 22.51 -12.32 12.44
C LYS A 127 21.93 -12.32 11.03
N SER A 128 21.63 -11.15 10.48
CA SER A 128 21.16 -11.06 9.10
C SER A 128 22.33 -11.30 8.13
N PHE A 129 22.23 -12.31 7.25
CA PHE A 129 23.28 -12.60 6.25
C PHE A 129 23.02 -11.94 4.89
N HIS A 130 21.78 -11.50 4.66
CA HIS A 130 21.36 -10.75 3.47
C HIS A 130 20.44 -9.61 3.89
N ARG A 131 20.26 -8.62 3.02
CA ARG A 131 19.44 -7.43 3.31
C ARG A 131 17.95 -7.78 3.44
N LEU A 132 17.22 -7.01 4.24
CA LEU A 132 15.75 -7.04 4.28
C LEU A 132 15.21 -6.60 2.91
N GLY A 133 14.44 -7.46 2.25
CA GLY A 133 13.71 -7.12 1.02
C GLY A 133 12.32 -6.56 1.37
N LEU A 134 11.89 -5.50 0.68
CA LEU A 134 10.61 -4.83 0.93
C LEU A 134 9.80 -4.72 -0.37
N GLY A 135 9.13 -5.81 -0.74
CA GLY A 135 8.26 -5.88 -1.91
C GLY A 135 7.08 -4.93 -1.80
N ASP A 136 6.76 -4.27 -2.92
CA ASP A 136 5.66 -3.31 -3.03
C ASP A 136 4.69 -3.73 -4.13
N ASP A 137 3.46 -4.08 -3.75
CA ASP A 137 2.39 -4.47 -4.67
C ASP A 137 1.95 -3.31 -5.58
N GLN A 138 2.27 -2.06 -5.23
CA GLN A 138 1.89 -0.88 -6.01
C GLN A 138 2.89 -0.47 -7.08
N HIS A 139 4.03 -1.15 -7.17
CA HIS A 139 4.98 -0.91 -8.26
C HIS A 139 4.38 -1.41 -9.60
N ASP A 140 4.74 -0.80 -10.73
CA ASP A 140 4.24 -1.22 -12.06
C ASP A 140 4.54 -2.70 -12.34
N PHE A 141 5.75 -3.15 -11.97
CA PHE A 141 6.15 -4.56 -12.04
C PHE A 141 5.68 -5.42 -10.87
N GLY A 142 4.99 -4.84 -9.88
CA GLY A 142 4.60 -5.47 -8.62
C GLY A 142 5.77 -5.75 -7.69
N MET A 143 5.55 -6.67 -6.75
CA MET A 143 6.57 -7.11 -5.79
C MET A 143 7.85 -7.65 -6.45
N GLU A 144 7.75 -8.12 -7.70
CA GLU A 144 8.84 -8.70 -8.47
C GLU A 144 9.97 -7.69 -8.77
N GLN A 145 9.65 -6.39 -8.73
CA GLN A 145 10.66 -5.33 -8.83
C GLN A 145 11.76 -5.48 -7.77
N GLU A 146 11.36 -5.83 -6.54
CA GLU A 146 12.26 -5.98 -5.41
C GLU A 146 12.67 -7.45 -5.21
N LEU A 147 11.75 -8.39 -5.45
CA LEU A 147 11.99 -9.83 -5.26
C LEU A 147 13.11 -10.34 -6.16
N ASP A 148 13.12 -9.97 -7.44
CA ASP A 148 14.08 -10.51 -8.41
C ASP A 148 15.54 -10.14 -8.05
N PRO A 149 15.92 -8.86 -7.87
CA PRO A 149 17.28 -8.52 -7.44
C PRO A 149 17.59 -8.99 -6.02
N TRP A 150 16.59 -9.08 -5.13
CA TRP A 150 16.78 -9.64 -3.80
C TRP A 150 17.11 -11.14 -3.85
N ALA A 151 16.41 -11.92 -4.68
CA ALA A 151 16.63 -13.34 -4.86
C ALA A 151 18.00 -13.63 -5.53
N GLU A 152 18.40 -12.83 -6.52
CA GLU A 152 19.76 -12.95 -7.09
C GLU A 152 20.86 -12.77 -6.04
N GLY A 153 20.73 -11.74 -5.19
CA GLY A 153 21.65 -11.51 -4.07
C GLY A 153 21.57 -12.59 -2.97
N LEU A 154 20.38 -13.16 -2.75
CA LEU A 154 20.15 -14.22 -1.75
C LEU A 154 21.03 -15.43 -2.02
N TRP A 155 21.07 -15.90 -3.27
CA TRP A 155 21.80 -17.11 -3.62
C TRP A 155 23.31 -16.92 -3.53
N ALA A 156 23.81 -15.73 -3.88
CA ALA A 156 25.22 -15.38 -3.71
C ALA A 156 25.61 -15.39 -2.22
N ALA A 157 24.82 -14.73 -1.37
CA ALA A 157 25.06 -14.69 0.07
C ALA A 157 24.91 -16.06 0.73
N LEU A 158 23.95 -16.88 0.29
CA LEU A 158 23.75 -18.24 0.81
C LEU A 158 24.93 -19.15 0.46
N ALA A 159 25.53 -19.00 -0.72
CA ALA A 159 26.71 -19.74 -1.16
C ALA A 159 27.96 -19.45 -0.32
N GLU A 160 28.07 -18.25 0.27
CA GLU A 160 29.15 -17.89 1.19
C GLU A 160 29.01 -18.60 2.55
N LEU A 161 27.78 -18.86 3.00
CA LEU A 161 27.51 -19.55 4.26
C LEU A 161 27.60 -21.08 4.14
N ARG A 162 27.19 -21.63 3.00
CA ARG A 162 27.18 -23.06 2.75
C ARG A 162 27.34 -23.35 1.25
N SER A 163 28.04 -24.41 0.89
CA SER A 163 28.16 -24.79 -0.51
C SER A 163 26.87 -25.48 -1.01
N PRO A 164 26.43 -25.20 -2.25
CA PRO A 164 25.33 -25.93 -2.86
C PRO A 164 25.68 -27.42 -3.02
N LEU A 165 24.66 -28.28 -2.96
CA LEU A 165 24.79 -29.67 -3.39
C LEU A 165 24.81 -29.75 -4.93
N VAL A 166 24.96 -30.95 -5.48
CA VAL A 166 24.87 -31.17 -6.92
C VAL A 166 23.48 -30.71 -7.41
N PRO A 167 23.40 -29.84 -8.44
CA PRO A 167 22.14 -29.47 -9.05
C PRO A 167 21.37 -30.73 -9.48
N THR A 168 20.12 -30.84 -9.04
CA THR A 168 19.21 -31.87 -9.53
C THR A 168 18.47 -31.37 -10.76
N GLU A 169 18.08 -32.27 -11.66
CA GLU A 169 17.13 -31.93 -12.71
C GLU A 169 15.83 -31.39 -12.11
N ASP A 170 15.18 -30.48 -12.83
CA ASP A 170 13.93 -29.86 -12.42
C ASP A 170 12.79 -30.89 -12.55
N ASP A 171 12.61 -31.72 -11.53
CA ASP A 171 11.54 -32.72 -11.43
C ASP A 171 10.13 -32.08 -11.25
N GLY A 172 10.02 -30.76 -11.39
CA GLY A 172 8.79 -30.00 -11.26
C GLY A 172 8.44 -29.60 -9.82
N ASP A 173 7.22 -29.07 -9.62
CA ASP A 173 6.70 -28.76 -8.30
C ASP A 173 6.33 -30.05 -7.57
N THR A 174 6.88 -30.22 -6.37
CA THR A 174 6.69 -31.41 -5.53
C THR A 174 5.63 -31.20 -4.47
N ARG A 175 4.81 -30.14 -4.57
CA ARG A 175 3.81 -29.83 -3.54
C ARG A 175 2.79 -30.96 -3.38
N TYR A 176 2.38 -31.58 -4.49
CA TYR A 176 1.32 -32.56 -4.53
C TYR A 176 1.71 -33.84 -5.26
N GLU A 177 1.22 -34.96 -4.76
CA GLU A 177 1.13 -36.23 -5.48
C GLU A 177 -0.32 -36.38 -5.98
N VAL A 178 -0.48 -36.64 -7.28
CA VAL A 178 -1.78 -36.74 -7.93
C VAL A 178 -1.93 -38.13 -8.50
N GLU A 179 -2.91 -38.86 -7.99
CA GLU A 179 -3.31 -40.20 -8.43
C GLU A 179 -4.56 -40.05 -9.32
N GLU A 180 -4.44 -40.41 -10.60
CA GLU A 180 -5.55 -40.35 -11.56
C GLU A 180 -6.36 -41.66 -11.49
N LEU A 181 -7.60 -41.58 -11.02
CA LEU A 181 -8.48 -42.73 -10.78
C LEU A 181 -9.36 -43.08 -11.98
N GLY A 182 -9.45 -42.17 -12.97
CA GLY A 182 -10.25 -42.34 -14.18
C GLY A 182 -11.75 -42.11 -13.97
N SER A 183 -12.54 -42.37 -15.01
CA SER A 183 -14.00 -42.17 -15.04
C SER A 183 -14.81 -43.32 -14.45
N ASP A 184 -14.21 -44.51 -14.32
CA ASP A 184 -14.89 -45.69 -13.79
C ASP A 184 -14.96 -45.69 -12.26
N PHE A 185 -14.25 -44.76 -11.62
CA PHE A 185 -14.26 -44.59 -10.18
C PHE A 185 -15.62 -44.07 -9.72
N LYS A 186 -16.37 -44.91 -9.00
CA LYS A 186 -17.57 -44.51 -8.29
C LYS A 186 -17.19 -44.11 -6.87
N ASN A 187 -17.41 -42.86 -6.50
CA ASN A 187 -17.46 -42.51 -5.08
C ASN A 187 -18.55 -43.41 -4.47
N GLY A 188 -18.18 -44.29 -3.52
CA GLY A 188 -19.19 -45.02 -2.73
C GLY A 188 -20.15 -44.01 -2.08
N ASP A 189 -21.37 -44.43 -1.75
CA ASP A 189 -22.54 -43.64 -1.31
C ASP A 189 -22.35 -42.76 -0.04
N GLY A 190 -21.20 -42.07 0.08
CA GLY A 190 -20.92 -40.99 1.00
C GLY A 190 -21.40 -39.71 0.37
N ASP A 191 -22.68 -39.44 0.65
CA ASP A 191 -23.40 -38.18 0.58
C ASP A 191 -22.64 -36.97 0.02
N ASP A 192 -23.26 -36.32 -0.95
CA ASP A 192 -22.98 -35.04 -1.62
C ASP A 192 -23.07 -33.85 -0.63
N SER A 193 -22.64 -34.09 0.61
CA SER A 193 -22.52 -33.18 1.72
C SER A 193 -21.34 -32.24 1.44
N ASN A 194 -21.63 -31.27 0.56
CA ASN A 194 -20.83 -30.11 0.17
C ASN A 194 -20.22 -29.30 1.34
N LEU A 195 -20.36 -29.73 2.60
CA LEU A 195 -19.88 -29.09 3.81
C LEU A 195 -18.59 -29.72 4.37
N GLN A 196 -18.25 -30.97 4.00
CA GLN A 196 -17.06 -31.64 4.57
C GLN A 196 -15.72 -30.97 4.22
N ASP A 197 -15.67 -30.19 3.14
CA ASP A 197 -14.45 -29.52 2.68
C ASP A 197 -14.33 -28.06 3.18
N LEU A 198 -15.31 -27.57 3.93
CA LEU A 198 -15.23 -26.21 4.49
C LEU A 198 -14.40 -26.19 5.77
N PRO A 199 -13.88 -25.02 6.17
CA PRO A 199 -13.30 -24.83 7.49
C PRO A 199 -14.30 -25.23 8.59
N ALA A 200 -13.83 -25.48 9.81
CA ALA A 200 -14.66 -25.96 10.92
C ALA A 200 -15.85 -25.03 11.25
N ASP A 201 -15.73 -23.74 10.94
CA ASP A 201 -16.74 -22.68 11.07
C ASP A 201 -17.52 -22.39 9.78
N GLY A 202 -17.30 -23.17 8.73
CA GLY A 202 -17.95 -23.02 7.43
C GLY A 202 -19.35 -23.62 7.38
N PHE A 203 -20.22 -22.99 6.60
CA PHE A 203 -21.61 -23.36 6.43
C PHE A 203 -22.14 -23.02 5.04
N SER A 204 -23.37 -23.44 4.74
CA SER A 204 -24.07 -23.06 3.52
C SER A 204 -25.19 -22.05 3.80
N ALA A 205 -25.17 -20.93 3.09
CA ALA A 205 -26.19 -19.90 3.14
C ALA A 205 -27.05 -19.91 1.88
N GLU A 206 -28.35 -19.69 2.01
CA GLU A 206 -29.30 -19.65 0.88
C GLU A 206 -29.50 -18.21 0.41
N VAL A 207 -29.44 -17.97 -0.90
CA VAL A 207 -29.81 -16.67 -1.49
C VAL A 207 -31.32 -16.51 -1.43
N VAL A 208 -31.82 -15.60 -0.59
CA VAL A 208 -33.26 -15.39 -0.40
C VAL A 208 -33.79 -14.29 -1.32
N ALA A 209 -33.01 -13.23 -1.52
CA ALA A 209 -33.42 -12.11 -2.33
C ALA A 209 -32.22 -11.35 -2.87
N LYS A 210 -32.41 -10.63 -3.97
CA LYS A 210 -31.41 -9.76 -4.57
C LYS A 210 -32.07 -8.56 -5.21
N ARG A 211 -31.46 -7.38 -5.13
CA ARG A 211 -31.87 -6.19 -5.86
C ARG A 211 -30.65 -5.37 -6.30
N SER A 212 -30.73 -4.74 -7.47
CA SER A 212 -29.79 -3.66 -7.80
C SER A 212 -30.13 -2.42 -6.95
N LEU A 213 -29.09 -1.73 -6.49
CA LEU A 213 -29.19 -0.46 -5.76
C LEU A 213 -28.92 0.75 -6.66
N CYS A 214 -28.56 0.53 -7.93
CA CYS A 214 -28.22 1.58 -8.86
C CYS A 214 -29.31 1.74 -9.93
N SER A 215 -29.53 2.97 -10.37
CA SER A 215 -30.41 3.27 -11.50
C SER A 215 -29.75 2.96 -12.85
N HIS A 216 -30.58 2.64 -13.85
CA HIS A 216 -30.13 2.40 -15.22
C HIS A 216 -29.77 3.70 -15.96
N SER A 217 -30.24 4.87 -15.49
CA SER A 217 -30.03 6.18 -16.13
C SER A 217 -28.55 6.57 -16.25
N HIS A 218 -27.70 6.10 -15.33
CA HIS A 218 -26.26 6.42 -15.28
C HIS A 218 -25.35 5.19 -15.36
N ALA A 219 -25.82 4.07 -15.94
CA ALA A 219 -25.11 2.79 -15.89
C ALA A 219 -23.69 2.80 -16.49
N ALA A 220 -23.38 3.71 -17.43
CA ALA A 220 -22.02 3.89 -17.98
C ALA A 220 -21.08 4.63 -17.02
N GLU A 221 -21.66 5.37 -16.07
CA GLU A 221 -20.97 6.28 -15.18
C GLU A 221 -20.94 5.82 -13.73
N VAL A 222 -21.68 4.79 -13.34
CA VAL A 222 -21.70 4.26 -11.98
C VAL A 222 -21.21 2.82 -11.94
N GLN A 223 -20.68 2.42 -10.79
CA GLN A 223 -20.45 1.00 -10.54
C GLN A 223 -21.81 0.35 -10.26
N ASP A 224 -22.11 -0.77 -10.89
CA ASP A 224 -23.30 -1.57 -10.56
C ASP A 224 -23.14 -2.15 -9.15
N VAL A 225 -24.12 -1.93 -8.27
CA VAL A 225 -24.07 -2.37 -6.86
C VAL A 225 -25.35 -3.12 -6.52
N TRP A 226 -25.22 -4.28 -5.91
CA TRP A 226 -26.33 -5.16 -5.56
C TRP A 226 -26.46 -5.33 -4.05
N ASN A 227 -27.69 -5.35 -3.54
CA ASN A 227 -28.00 -5.92 -2.23
C ASN A 227 -28.38 -7.38 -2.40
N ILE A 228 -27.67 -8.27 -1.71
CA ILE A 228 -27.90 -9.72 -1.74
C ILE A 228 -28.22 -10.19 -0.34
N ARG A 229 -29.41 -10.76 -0.16
CA ARG A 229 -29.86 -11.30 1.13
C ARG A 229 -29.60 -12.79 1.20
N LEU A 230 -28.94 -13.21 2.27
CA LEU A 230 -28.59 -14.59 2.55
C LEU A 230 -29.25 -15.06 3.84
N ARG A 231 -29.84 -16.26 3.81
CA ARG A 231 -30.32 -16.98 5.00
C ARG A 231 -29.25 -17.92 5.49
N LEU A 232 -28.90 -17.76 6.76
CA LEU A 232 -27.92 -18.57 7.46
C LEU A 232 -28.60 -19.80 8.09
N PRO A 233 -27.84 -20.88 8.34
CA PRO A 233 -28.34 -21.99 9.13
C PRO A 233 -28.55 -21.56 10.60
N PRO A 234 -29.42 -22.25 11.37
CA PRO A 234 -29.70 -21.92 12.77
C PRO A 234 -28.47 -21.95 13.69
N SER A 235 -27.41 -22.66 13.31
CA SER A 235 -26.15 -22.75 14.06
C SER A 235 -25.26 -21.52 13.91
N ALA A 236 -25.46 -20.69 12.88
CA ALA A 236 -24.62 -19.54 12.60
C ALA A 236 -25.16 -18.27 13.27
N THR A 237 -24.28 -17.52 13.90
CA THR A 237 -24.59 -16.24 14.55
C THR A 237 -23.58 -15.18 14.13
N TYR A 238 -24.02 -13.94 13.95
CA TYR A 238 -23.15 -12.83 13.58
C TYR A 238 -23.56 -11.56 14.35
N ALA A 239 -22.65 -10.59 14.43
CA ALA A 239 -22.86 -9.26 14.98
C ALA A 239 -22.73 -8.17 13.90
N ALA A 240 -23.30 -6.99 14.18
CA ALA A 240 -23.09 -5.83 13.31
C ALA A 240 -21.61 -5.46 13.25
N GLY A 241 -21.06 -5.31 12.05
CA GLY A 241 -19.64 -5.06 11.80
C GLY A 241 -18.86 -6.30 11.35
N ASP A 242 -19.40 -7.51 11.53
CA ASP A 242 -18.75 -8.76 11.11
C ASP A 242 -18.63 -8.90 9.59
N VAL A 243 -17.80 -9.86 9.18
CA VAL A 243 -17.44 -10.11 7.78
C VAL A 243 -17.91 -11.49 7.37
N LEU A 244 -18.63 -11.56 6.24
CA LEU A 244 -18.93 -12.82 5.59
C LEU A 244 -17.82 -13.18 4.61
N VAL A 245 -17.28 -14.38 4.74
CA VAL A 245 -16.30 -14.96 3.82
C VAL A 245 -17.04 -15.87 2.85
N VAL A 246 -16.94 -15.60 1.55
CA VAL A 246 -17.67 -16.32 0.49
C VAL A 246 -16.68 -17.12 -0.36
N TRP A 247 -16.94 -18.41 -0.57
CA TRP A 247 -16.22 -19.23 -1.54
C TRP A 247 -16.92 -19.16 -2.90
N PRO A 248 -16.31 -18.50 -3.91
CA PRO A 248 -16.90 -18.44 -5.23
C PRO A 248 -16.77 -19.78 -5.97
N ARG A 249 -17.46 -19.90 -7.11
CA ARG A 249 -17.28 -21.00 -8.05
C ARG A 249 -17.04 -20.48 -9.45
N THR A 250 -16.16 -21.15 -10.19
CA THR A 250 -15.98 -20.91 -11.62
C THR A 250 -17.26 -21.27 -12.38
N GLN A 251 -17.62 -20.46 -13.38
CA GLN A 251 -18.82 -20.68 -14.18
C GLN A 251 -18.79 -22.05 -14.85
N PRO A 252 -19.89 -22.84 -14.81
CA PRO A 252 -19.91 -24.19 -15.37
C PRO A 252 -19.49 -24.27 -16.84
N SER A 253 -19.89 -23.30 -17.66
CA SER A 253 -19.52 -23.23 -19.08
C SER A 253 -18.01 -23.01 -19.29
N LEU A 254 -17.36 -22.22 -18.44
CA LEU A 254 -15.91 -22.04 -18.50
C LEU A 254 -15.18 -23.30 -18.05
N VAL A 255 -15.66 -23.98 -17.01
CA VAL A 255 -15.09 -25.26 -16.56
C VAL A 255 -15.24 -26.33 -17.65
N GLU A 256 -16.40 -26.42 -18.28
CA GLU A 256 -16.64 -27.34 -19.39
C GLU A 256 -15.71 -27.05 -20.57
N ARG A 257 -15.64 -25.80 -21.03
CA ARG A 257 -14.71 -25.40 -22.10
C ARG A 257 -13.25 -25.69 -21.75
N PHE A 258 -12.84 -25.39 -20.52
CA PHE A 258 -11.46 -25.61 -20.10
C PHE A 258 -11.14 -27.12 -20.01
N VAL A 259 -11.95 -27.91 -19.32
CA VAL A 259 -11.66 -29.34 -19.11
C VAL A 259 -11.89 -30.15 -20.40
N VAL A 260 -13.01 -29.94 -21.08
CA VAL A 260 -13.38 -30.75 -22.26
C VAL A 260 -12.65 -30.29 -23.51
N GLU A 261 -12.65 -28.99 -23.82
CA GLU A 261 -12.04 -28.51 -25.07
C GLU A 261 -10.52 -28.26 -24.93
N THR A 262 -10.07 -27.76 -23.76
CA THR A 262 -8.65 -27.37 -23.58
C THR A 262 -7.79 -28.49 -23.01
N LEU A 263 -8.31 -29.30 -22.08
CA LEU A 263 -7.58 -30.45 -21.56
C LEU A 263 -7.91 -31.76 -22.28
N GLU A 264 -8.98 -31.79 -23.09
CA GLU A 264 -9.46 -32.99 -23.78
C GLU A 264 -9.79 -34.14 -22.81
N ARG A 265 -10.36 -33.79 -21.64
CA ARG A 265 -10.73 -34.74 -20.57
C ARG A 265 -12.22 -34.69 -20.24
N SER A 266 -12.72 -35.76 -19.63
CA SER A 266 -14.07 -35.83 -19.11
C SER A 266 -14.19 -35.13 -17.75
N LEU A 267 -15.29 -34.41 -17.56
CA LEU A 267 -15.63 -33.75 -16.30
C LEU A 267 -15.83 -34.73 -15.13
N GLU A 268 -16.14 -35.99 -15.45
CA GLU A 268 -16.43 -37.06 -14.49
C GLU A 268 -15.20 -37.94 -14.19
N GLU A 269 -14.01 -37.58 -14.69
CA GLU A 269 -12.77 -38.22 -14.27
C GLU A 269 -12.40 -37.81 -12.84
N PHE A 270 -11.97 -38.78 -12.03
CA PHE A 270 -11.58 -38.54 -10.64
C PHE A 270 -10.08 -38.51 -10.45
N VAL A 271 -9.64 -37.63 -9.56
CA VAL A 271 -8.27 -37.54 -9.09
C VAL A 271 -8.22 -37.51 -7.57
N ARG A 272 -7.15 -38.06 -7.01
CA ARG A 272 -6.84 -37.94 -5.58
C ARG A 272 -5.53 -37.17 -5.42
N ILE A 273 -5.59 -36.09 -4.66
CA ILE A 273 -4.46 -35.18 -4.45
C ILE A 273 -3.99 -35.33 -3.01
N ARG A 274 -2.71 -35.66 -2.82
CA ARG A 274 -2.07 -35.77 -1.50
C ARG A 274 -0.92 -34.78 -1.39
N PRO A 275 -0.72 -34.10 -0.26
CA PRO A 275 0.49 -33.31 -0.06
C PRO A 275 1.68 -34.26 0.07
N ARG A 276 2.81 -33.94 -0.59
CA ARG A 276 4.04 -34.74 -0.41
C ARG A 276 4.78 -34.42 0.89
N SER A 277 4.53 -33.24 1.45
CA SER A 277 5.09 -32.78 2.73
C SER A 277 4.03 -32.86 3.83
N VAL A 278 4.44 -32.72 5.08
CA VAL A 278 3.56 -32.76 6.27
C VAL A 278 2.61 -31.55 6.35
N ALA A 279 2.75 -30.60 5.42
CA ALA A 279 1.92 -29.41 5.33
C ALA A 279 0.43 -29.73 5.08
N ALA A 280 -0.44 -28.87 5.61
CA ALA A 280 -1.87 -28.95 5.33
C ALA A 280 -2.15 -28.82 3.82
N SER A 281 -2.91 -29.76 3.27
CA SER A 281 -3.35 -29.70 1.86
C SER A 281 -4.58 -28.80 1.74
N PRO A 282 -4.62 -27.88 0.75
CA PRO A 282 -5.82 -27.11 0.44
C PRO A 282 -6.89 -27.97 -0.28
N PHE A 283 -6.52 -29.16 -0.74
CA PHE A 283 -7.43 -30.14 -1.34
C PHE A 283 -7.87 -31.16 -0.29
N PRO A 284 -9.13 -31.61 -0.32
CA PRO A 284 -9.62 -32.65 0.56
C PRO A 284 -8.96 -34.00 0.27
N VAL A 285 -8.92 -34.87 1.27
CA VAL A 285 -8.30 -36.21 1.20
C VAL A 285 -9.09 -37.15 0.29
N ARG A 286 -10.40 -36.89 0.13
CA ARG A 286 -11.27 -37.67 -0.76
C ARG A 286 -10.94 -37.40 -2.24
N PRO A 287 -11.24 -38.35 -3.14
CA PRO A 287 -11.22 -38.09 -4.58
C PRO A 287 -12.14 -36.93 -4.99
N LEU A 288 -11.66 -36.14 -5.96
CA LEU A 288 -12.37 -35.03 -6.59
C LEU A 288 -12.60 -35.35 -8.07
N SER A 289 -13.79 -35.04 -8.59
CA SER A 289 -13.97 -35.01 -10.05
C SER A 289 -13.26 -33.78 -10.64
N LEU A 290 -12.87 -33.84 -11.92
CA LEU A 290 -12.30 -32.68 -12.60
C LEU A 290 -13.26 -31.49 -12.61
N ARG A 291 -14.57 -31.75 -12.72
CA ARG A 291 -15.61 -30.73 -12.55
C ARG A 291 -15.48 -30.00 -11.21
N GLU A 292 -15.35 -30.75 -10.13
CA GLU A 292 -15.27 -30.17 -8.79
C GLU A 292 -13.94 -29.41 -8.58
N LEU A 293 -12.83 -30.01 -9.02
CA LEU A 293 -11.48 -29.45 -8.91
C LEU A 293 -11.39 -28.05 -9.56
N PHE A 294 -11.83 -27.91 -10.81
CA PHE A 294 -11.76 -26.65 -11.56
C PHE A 294 -12.91 -25.68 -11.26
N SER A 295 -13.98 -26.15 -10.61
CA SER A 295 -15.07 -25.29 -10.16
C SER A 295 -14.79 -24.62 -8.81
N ARG A 296 -14.14 -25.34 -7.87
CA ARG A 296 -14.04 -24.93 -6.46
C ARG A 296 -12.62 -24.67 -5.95
N TYR A 297 -11.60 -25.30 -6.53
CA TYR A 297 -10.27 -25.33 -5.94
C TYR A 297 -9.20 -24.64 -6.78
N LEU A 298 -9.25 -24.76 -8.10
CA LEU A 298 -8.28 -24.14 -9.00
C LEU A 298 -8.87 -22.91 -9.69
N ASP A 299 -8.11 -21.82 -9.73
CA ASP A 299 -8.49 -20.57 -10.36
C ASP A 299 -7.88 -20.44 -11.75
N VAL A 300 -8.68 -20.77 -12.77
CA VAL A 300 -8.31 -20.61 -14.18
C VAL A 300 -8.57 -19.20 -14.72
N THR A 301 -9.20 -18.32 -13.93
CA THR A 301 -9.61 -16.96 -14.32
C THR A 301 -8.59 -15.89 -13.93
N SER A 302 -7.72 -16.18 -12.97
CA SER A 302 -6.68 -15.26 -12.52
C SER A 302 -5.49 -15.20 -13.48
N VAL A 303 -4.70 -14.13 -13.34
CA VAL A 303 -3.45 -13.96 -14.08
C VAL A 303 -2.44 -15.00 -13.57
N PRO A 304 -1.93 -15.88 -14.45
CA PRO A 304 -1.05 -16.97 -14.02
C PRO A 304 0.32 -16.47 -13.55
N SER A 305 0.93 -17.23 -12.64
CA SER A 305 2.29 -16.95 -12.14
C SER A 305 3.36 -17.22 -13.21
N ARG A 306 4.58 -16.70 -13.04
CA ARG A 306 5.72 -17.03 -13.93
C ARG A 306 5.99 -18.53 -14.03
N TYR A 307 5.74 -19.26 -12.94
CA TYR A 307 5.91 -20.71 -12.91
C TYR A 307 4.96 -21.44 -13.85
N PHE A 308 3.75 -20.92 -14.05
CA PHE A 308 2.82 -21.48 -15.02
C PHE A 308 3.41 -21.47 -16.44
N PHE A 309 4.03 -20.36 -16.85
CA PHE A 309 4.72 -20.27 -18.14
C PHE A 309 5.90 -21.23 -18.26
N HIS A 310 6.65 -21.43 -17.16
CA HIS A 310 7.71 -22.43 -17.11
C HIS A 310 7.17 -23.84 -17.32
N VAL A 311 6.07 -24.22 -16.67
CA VAL A 311 5.44 -25.53 -16.87
C VAL A 311 4.96 -25.70 -18.31
N LEU A 312 4.30 -24.69 -18.89
CA LEU A 312 3.87 -24.76 -20.28
C LEU A 312 5.05 -24.90 -21.26
N SER A 313 6.18 -24.23 -21.00
CA SER A 313 7.35 -24.29 -21.88
C SER A 313 7.99 -25.69 -21.94
N LEU A 314 7.88 -26.46 -20.86
CA LEU A 314 8.37 -27.84 -20.78
C LEU A 314 7.48 -28.83 -21.57
N HIS A 315 6.23 -28.46 -21.83
CA HIS A 315 5.21 -29.36 -22.37
C HIS A 315 4.64 -28.92 -23.72
N THR A 316 5.44 -28.24 -24.55
CA THR A 316 5.11 -27.90 -25.94
C THR A 316 6.16 -28.45 -26.90
N GLN A 317 5.70 -28.93 -28.06
CA GLN A 317 6.57 -29.35 -29.18
C GLN A 317 6.81 -28.23 -30.19
N ASP A 318 6.01 -27.17 -30.16
CA ASP A 318 6.18 -26.01 -31.03
C ASP A 318 7.31 -25.11 -30.50
N GLU A 319 8.32 -24.87 -31.34
CA GLU A 319 9.52 -24.10 -30.99
C GLU A 319 9.23 -22.62 -30.73
N LEU A 320 8.24 -22.03 -31.42
CA LEU A 320 7.88 -20.62 -31.23
C LEU A 320 7.19 -20.44 -29.87
N HIS A 321 6.22 -21.29 -29.55
CA HIS A 321 5.55 -21.34 -28.26
C HIS A 321 6.56 -21.62 -27.15
N LYS A 322 7.45 -22.61 -27.33
CA LYS A 322 8.49 -22.94 -26.35
C LYS A 322 9.38 -21.74 -26.05
N LYS A 323 9.86 -21.05 -27.09
CA LYS A 323 10.68 -19.86 -26.94
C LYS A 323 9.95 -18.74 -26.19
N LYS A 324 8.69 -18.47 -26.55
CA LYS A 324 7.92 -17.38 -25.94
C LYS A 324 7.52 -17.69 -24.49
N LEU A 325 7.11 -18.92 -24.19
CA LEU A 325 6.82 -19.37 -22.83
C LEU A 325 8.08 -19.35 -21.95
N SER A 326 9.23 -19.76 -22.50
CA SER A 326 10.52 -19.67 -21.80
C SER A 326 10.95 -18.23 -21.55
N GLU A 327 10.67 -17.32 -22.50
CA GLU A 327 10.87 -15.88 -22.30
C GLU A 327 10.00 -15.39 -21.13
N PHE A 328 8.70 -15.69 -21.10
CA PHE A 328 7.80 -15.30 -19.99
C PHE A 328 8.16 -15.91 -18.63
N ALA A 329 8.80 -17.09 -18.63
CA ALA A 329 9.31 -17.72 -17.42
C ALA A 329 10.62 -17.10 -16.89
N SER A 330 11.33 -16.31 -17.70
CA SER A 330 12.61 -15.69 -17.36
C SER A 330 12.44 -14.51 -16.39
N ARG A 331 13.48 -14.26 -15.57
CA ARG A 331 13.60 -13.08 -14.71
C ARG A 331 14.36 -11.91 -15.35
N SER A 332 14.79 -12.05 -16.61
CA SER A 332 15.40 -10.92 -17.35
C SER A 332 14.43 -9.76 -17.48
N LEU A 333 14.92 -8.53 -17.58
CA LEU A 333 14.04 -7.36 -17.66
C LEU A 333 13.13 -7.45 -18.89
N GLU A 334 13.68 -7.82 -20.05
CA GLU A 334 12.93 -7.90 -21.31
C GLU A 334 11.74 -8.87 -21.19
N ALA A 335 11.93 -9.96 -20.44
CA ALA A 335 10.89 -10.93 -20.13
C ALA A 335 9.82 -10.36 -19.20
N LYS A 336 10.20 -9.54 -18.20
CA LYS A 336 9.24 -8.88 -17.30
C LYS A 336 8.36 -7.90 -18.06
N ASP A 337 8.96 -7.09 -18.93
CA ASP A 337 8.22 -6.14 -19.77
C ASP A 337 7.26 -6.89 -20.69
N ALA A 338 7.74 -7.92 -21.39
CA ALA A 338 6.91 -8.72 -22.28
C ALA A 338 5.76 -9.42 -21.53
N LEU A 339 6.02 -9.99 -20.35
CA LEU A 339 5.01 -10.63 -19.50
C LEU A 339 4.03 -9.61 -18.93
N TYR A 340 4.50 -8.42 -18.54
CA TYR A 340 3.63 -7.36 -18.05
C TYR A 340 2.65 -6.92 -19.14
N GLU A 341 3.15 -6.66 -20.34
CA GLU A 341 2.36 -6.25 -21.50
C GLU A 341 1.35 -7.32 -21.93
N TYR A 342 1.77 -8.60 -21.94
CA TYR A 342 0.91 -9.71 -22.34
C TYR A 342 -0.09 -10.11 -21.24
N CYS A 343 0.33 -10.23 -19.99
CA CYS A 343 -0.53 -10.76 -18.92
C CYS A 343 -1.06 -9.69 -17.97
N LYS A 344 -0.18 -8.98 -17.25
CA LYS A 344 -0.62 -8.08 -16.17
C LYS A 344 -1.48 -6.91 -16.70
N ARG A 345 -1.08 -6.29 -17.81
CA ARG A 345 -1.77 -5.13 -18.42
C ARG A 345 -3.09 -5.52 -19.10
N GLU A 346 -3.13 -6.68 -19.75
CA GLU A 346 -4.32 -7.20 -20.43
C GLU A 346 -5.16 -8.16 -19.58
N ARG A 347 -4.77 -8.37 -18.32
CA ARG A 347 -5.41 -9.30 -17.37
C ARG A 347 -5.76 -10.66 -17.99
N ARG A 348 -4.85 -11.23 -18.78
CA ARG A 348 -5.05 -12.54 -19.40
C ARG A 348 -5.11 -13.62 -18.34
N SER A 349 -6.15 -14.44 -18.40
CA SER A 349 -6.37 -15.55 -17.46
C SER A 349 -5.53 -16.77 -17.81
N ALA A 350 -5.32 -17.68 -16.87
CA ALA A 350 -4.61 -18.93 -17.12
C ALA A 350 -5.27 -19.77 -18.24
N ALA A 351 -6.60 -19.77 -18.31
CA ALA A 351 -7.35 -20.41 -19.40
C ALA A 351 -7.00 -19.81 -20.76
N GLU A 352 -7.01 -18.49 -20.86
CA GLU A 352 -6.71 -17.77 -22.11
C GLU A 352 -5.27 -17.97 -22.57
N VAL A 353 -4.31 -18.02 -21.62
CA VAL A 353 -2.92 -18.34 -21.94
C VAL A 353 -2.83 -19.74 -22.55
N MET A 354 -3.54 -20.74 -22.03
CA MET A 354 -3.56 -22.08 -22.64
C MET A 354 -4.28 -22.11 -24.00
N TRP A 355 -5.23 -21.22 -24.25
CA TRP A 355 -5.84 -21.07 -25.59
C TRP A 355 -4.88 -20.42 -26.59
N ASP A 356 -4.14 -19.39 -26.18
CA ASP A 356 -3.12 -18.75 -27.01
C ASP A 356 -1.96 -19.72 -27.31
N PHE A 357 -1.54 -20.51 -26.32
CA PHE A 357 -0.47 -21.51 -26.40
C PHE A 357 -1.02 -22.95 -26.47
N TRP A 358 -2.00 -23.19 -27.35
CA TRP A 358 -2.75 -24.45 -27.46
C TRP A 358 -1.91 -25.72 -27.71
N THR A 359 -0.66 -25.60 -28.17
CA THR A 359 0.27 -26.73 -28.34
C THR A 359 0.91 -27.20 -27.03
N ALA A 360 0.82 -26.40 -25.96
CA ALA A 360 1.33 -26.76 -24.65
C ALA A 360 0.32 -27.67 -23.94
N ARG A 361 0.71 -28.93 -23.70
CA ARG A 361 -0.12 -29.98 -23.10
C ARG A 361 0.53 -30.51 -21.81
N PRO A 362 0.52 -29.74 -20.71
CA PRO A 362 1.10 -30.19 -19.45
C PRO A 362 0.29 -31.36 -18.87
N PRO A 363 0.96 -32.33 -18.22
CA PRO A 363 0.26 -33.39 -17.51
C PRO A 363 -0.48 -32.79 -16.30
N LEU A 364 -1.59 -33.41 -15.92
CA LEU A 364 -2.47 -32.88 -14.87
C LEU A 364 -1.76 -32.59 -13.52
N PRO A 365 -0.83 -33.44 -13.03
CA PRO A 365 -0.10 -33.14 -11.79
C PRO A 365 0.73 -31.84 -11.86
N ALA A 366 1.35 -31.56 -13.00
CA ALA A 366 2.12 -30.33 -13.21
C ALA A 366 1.19 -29.12 -13.31
N LEU A 367 0.05 -29.27 -14.00
CA LEU A 367 -0.94 -28.20 -14.15
C LEU A 367 -1.59 -27.83 -12.81
N ILE A 368 -1.98 -28.81 -11.99
CA ILE A 368 -2.56 -28.58 -10.64
C ILE A 368 -1.59 -27.78 -9.76
N SER A 369 -0.29 -28.07 -9.87
CA SER A 369 0.72 -27.37 -9.07
C SER A 369 1.06 -25.97 -9.60
N ALA A 370 0.83 -25.74 -10.90
CA ALA A 370 1.10 -24.48 -11.58
C ALA A 370 -0.04 -23.46 -11.47
N LEU A 371 -1.28 -23.94 -11.40
CA LEU A 371 -2.47 -23.11 -11.28
C LEU A 371 -2.61 -22.55 -9.85
N PRO A 372 -3.04 -21.28 -9.74
CA PRO A 372 -3.35 -20.70 -8.44
C PRO A 372 -4.64 -21.31 -7.85
N LEU A 373 -4.75 -21.27 -6.53
CA LEU A 373 -5.93 -21.76 -5.82
C LEU A 373 -7.04 -20.72 -5.84
N LEU A 374 -8.29 -21.19 -5.92
CA LEU A 374 -9.47 -20.37 -5.77
C LEU A 374 -9.54 -19.84 -4.33
N ARG A 375 -9.46 -18.52 -4.16
CA ARG A 375 -9.45 -17.89 -2.82
C ARG A 375 -10.84 -17.38 -2.44
N PRO A 376 -11.26 -17.53 -1.16
CA PRO A 376 -12.50 -16.94 -0.69
C PRO A 376 -12.42 -15.40 -0.66
N ARG A 377 -13.57 -14.74 -0.68
CA ARG A 377 -13.70 -13.28 -0.70
C ARG A 377 -14.49 -12.77 0.51
N ARG A 378 -13.95 -11.73 1.14
CA ARG A 378 -14.52 -11.08 2.32
C ARG A 378 -15.48 -9.96 1.90
N TYR A 379 -16.67 -9.95 2.51
CA TYR A 379 -17.64 -8.87 2.39
C TYR A 379 -18.08 -8.44 3.79
N SER A 380 -17.95 -7.15 4.11
CA SER A 380 -18.53 -6.60 5.33
C SER A 380 -20.05 -6.74 5.28
N ILE A 381 -20.64 -7.30 6.35
CA ILE A 381 -22.08 -7.52 6.43
C ILE A 381 -22.80 -6.16 6.49
N ALA A 382 -23.84 -6.00 5.67
CA ALA A 382 -24.56 -4.74 5.47
C ALA A 382 -25.77 -4.55 6.40
N SER A 383 -25.93 -5.40 7.40
CA SER A 383 -27.12 -5.42 8.25
C SER A 383 -26.83 -5.83 9.69
N SER A 384 -27.67 -5.38 10.63
CA SER A 384 -27.68 -5.91 12.00
C SER A 384 -28.53 -7.19 12.09
N PRO A 385 -28.10 -8.21 12.87
CA PRO A 385 -28.87 -9.45 13.07
C PRO A 385 -30.24 -9.22 13.72
N ARG A 386 -30.39 -8.13 14.49
CA ARG A 386 -31.65 -7.75 15.13
C ARG A 386 -32.58 -6.98 14.18
N TRP A 387 -32.05 -6.46 13.07
CA TRP A 387 -32.81 -5.66 12.11
C TRP A 387 -33.64 -6.52 11.15
N ILE A 388 -33.20 -7.75 10.85
CA ILE A 388 -33.79 -8.61 9.80
C ILE A 388 -34.75 -9.71 10.35
N ARG A 389 -34.97 -9.85 11.67
CA ARG A 389 -35.86 -10.91 12.21
C ARG A 389 -37.37 -10.63 12.02
N PRO A 390 -38.21 -11.63 11.67
CA PRO A 390 -39.67 -11.51 11.67
C PRO A 390 -40.30 -11.60 13.08
N LEU A 391 -41.43 -10.92 13.30
CA LEU A 391 -42.22 -10.93 14.55
C LEU A 391 -43.07 -12.22 14.73
N PRO A 392 -43.36 -12.66 15.97
CA PRO A 392 -44.34 -13.73 16.23
C PRO A 392 -45.81 -13.26 16.13
N HIS A 393 -46.69 -14.20 15.77
CA HIS A 393 -48.13 -14.02 15.54
C HIS A 393 -48.96 -13.86 16.83
N THR A 394 -49.25 -12.64 17.33
CA THR A 394 -50.44 -12.41 18.19
C THR A 394 -51.05 -11.01 18.00
N PRO A 395 -52.39 -10.85 18.03
CA PRO A 395 -53.07 -9.57 17.82
C PRO A 395 -53.19 -8.72 19.10
N TRP A 396 -52.94 -7.41 19.02
CA TRP A 396 -53.15 -6.44 20.12
C TRP A 396 -54.59 -5.86 20.13
N PRO A 397 -55.19 -5.57 21.30
CA PRO A 397 -56.61 -5.27 21.42
C PRO A 397 -56.99 -3.84 21.00
N ALA A 398 -58.20 -3.72 20.48
CA ALA A 398 -58.79 -2.50 19.95
C ALA A 398 -59.03 -1.42 21.03
N GLY A 399 -58.60 -0.20 20.75
CA GLY A 399 -59.18 1.02 21.34
C GLY A 399 -58.21 2.00 21.99
N ARG A 400 -57.69 2.96 21.20
CA ARG A 400 -57.63 4.41 21.49
C ARG A 400 -57.01 5.16 20.30
N LEU A 401 -57.63 6.29 19.96
CA LEU A 401 -57.54 7.01 18.69
C LEU A 401 -56.45 8.11 18.67
N GLY A 402 -55.68 8.18 17.56
CA GLY A 402 -54.77 9.24 17.11
C GLY A 402 -53.90 8.73 15.94
N PRO A 403 -53.62 9.48 14.84
CA PRO A 403 -53.20 8.87 13.58
C PRO A 403 -51.72 8.48 13.57
N TRP A 404 -51.46 7.20 13.35
CA TRP A 404 -50.16 6.62 13.04
C TRP A 404 -50.26 6.10 11.60
N PRO A 405 -49.70 6.76 10.56
CA PRO A 405 -49.87 6.31 9.19
C PRO A 405 -48.74 5.36 8.82
N TRP A 406 -48.82 4.12 9.30
CA TRP A 406 -48.01 3.02 8.74
C TRP A 406 -48.68 2.36 7.53
N THR A 407 -49.82 2.88 7.08
CA THR A 407 -50.78 2.21 6.20
C THR A 407 -50.33 2.00 4.74
N ALA A 408 -49.04 2.05 4.45
CA ALA A 408 -48.50 1.52 3.21
C ALA A 408 -47.14 0.85 3.41
N TYR A 409 -46.94 0.15 4.55
CA TYR A 409 -45.80 -0.75 4.81
C TYR A 409 -45.32 -1.39 3.50
N LEU A 410 -44.13 -0.97 3.10
CA LEU A 410 -43.49 -1.18 1.80
C LEU A 410 -43.64 -2.63 1.30
N CYS A 411 -44.47 -2.85 0.27
CA CYS A 411 -43.99 -2.87 -1.11
C CYS A 411 -45.13 -3.07 -2.12
N SER A 412 -45.14 -2.30 -3.20
CA SER A 412 -45.32 -2.81 -4.58
C SER A 412 -44.77 -1.76 -5.55
N ARG A 413 -44.25 -2.11 -6.72
CA ARG A 413 -44.48 -3.29 -7.58
C ARG A 413 -43.12 -3.65 -8.22
N GLU A 414 -42.47 -4.79 -8.12
CA GLU A 414 -42.96 -6.17 -7.96
C GLU A 414 -41.89 -7.13 -7.38
N ASP A 415 -40.70 -6.68 -6.94
CA ASP A 415 -39.63 -7.61 -6.49
C ASP A 415 -39.08 -7.32 -5.07
N GLY A 416 -39.83 -7.74 -4.05
CA GLY A 416 -39.29 -8.62 -2.99
C GLY A 416 -38.32 -8.13 -1.90
N LEU A 417 -38.05 -6.84 -1.68
CA LEU A 417 -37.25 -6.39 -0.52
C LEU A 417 -37.80 -5.11 0.11
N GLY A 418 -38.85 -5.25 0.94
CA GLY A 418 -39.33 -4.22 1.86
C GLY A 418 -38.68 -4.37 3.24
N SER A 419 -38.11 -3.29 3.77
CA SER A 419 -37.69 -3.18 5.17
C SER A 419 -38.90 -2.84 6.05
N THR A 420 -39.02 -3.50 7.21
CA THR A 420 -39.42 -3.00 8.55
C THR A 420 -40.22 -4.04 9.35
N ALA A 421 -39.74 -4.41 10.54
CA ALA A 421 -40.56 -4.54 11.75
C ALA A 421 -39.68 -4.64 13.02
N ILE A 422 -39.90 -3.68 13.92
CA ILE A 422 -39.16 -3.39 15.15
C ILE A 422 -39.71 -4.22 16.33
N GLY A 423 -38.83 -4.56 17.27
CA GLY A 423 -39.01 -5.57 18.30
C GLY A 423 -39.86 -5.21 19.52
N ARG A 424 -40.32 -6.30 20.18
CA ARG A 424 -40.73 -6.44 21.61
C ARG A 424 -41.25 -7.86 21.87
N ALA A 425 -40.43 -8.90 21.71
CA ALA A 425 -40.86 -10.28 21.90
C ALA A 425 -39.83 -11.18 22.64
N LEU A 426 -39.16 -10.63 23.65
CA LEU A 426 -38.27 -11.42 24.52
C LEU A 426 -38.53 -11.24 26.02
N GLU A 427 -39.70 -10.72 26.42
CA GLU A 427 -40.02 -10.57 27.86
C GLU A 427 -41.27 -11.35 28.35
N THR A 428 -42.01 -12.05 27.50
CA THR A 428 -43.11 -12.91 27.99
C THR A 428 -42.84 -14.38 27.70
N GLY A 429 -42.49 -15.11 28.77
CA GLY A 429 -42.47 -16.57 28.78
C GLY A 429 -43.81 -17.13 28.30
N GLY A 430 -43.77 -17.79 27.14
CA GLY A 430 -44.88 -18.54 26.57
C GLY A 430 -44.32 -19.75 25.86
N GLU A 431 -44.58 -20.92 26.43
CA GLU A 431 -44.22 -22.23 25.88
C GLU A 431 -44.96 -22.46 24.56
N ALA A 432 -44.24 -22.38 23.42
CA ALA A 432 -44.66 -22.94 22.14
C ALA A 432 -43.43 -23.21 21.25
N GLY A 433 -43.20 -24.48 20.92
CA GLY A 433 -42.34 -25.02 19.84
C GLY A 433 -41.13 -24.18 19.38
N ASN A 434 -39.97 -24.42 19.98
CA ASN A 434 -38.75 -23.63 19.84
C ASN A 434 -37.92 -24.06 18.60
N GLU A 435 -38.31 -23.68 17.39
CA GLU A 435 -37.37 -23.53 16.27
C GLU A 435 -37.07 -22.04 16.10
N ALA A 436 -35.86 -21.62 16.49
CA ALA A 436 -35.40 -20.24 16.31
C ALA A 436 -35.46 -19.89 14.81
N ALA A 437 -36.19 -18.83 14.45
CA ALA A 437 -36.29 -18.37 13.07
C ALA A 437 -34.88 -18.17 12.47
N PRO A 438 -34.62 -18.64 11.24
CA PRO A 438 -33.29 -18.60 10.65
C PRO A 438 -32.83 -17.15 10.49
N LEU A 439 -31.57 -16.88 10.87
CA LEU A 439 -30.95 -15.56 10.75
C LEU A 439 -30.72 -15.22 9.27
N GLU A 440 -31.07 -14.02 8.86
CA GLU A 440 -30.78 -13.50 7.52
C GLU A 440 -29.83 -12.31 7.62
N LEU A 441 -28.99 -12.11 6.59
CA LEU A 441 -28.09 -10.97 6.47
C LEU A 441 -28.16 -10.37 5.06
N ASP A 442 -27.85 -9.08 4.96
CA ASP A 442 -27.65 -8.37 3.70
C ASP A 442 -26.15 -8.21 3.39
N LEU A 443 -25.78 -8.34 2.11
CA LEU A 443 -24.49 -7.96 1.55
C LEU A 443 -24.66 -6.81 0.55
N CYS A 444 -23.81 -5.78 0.64
CA CYS A 444 -23.69 -4.72 -0.35
C CYS A 444 -22.50 -5.01 -1.29
N VAL A 445 -22.78 -5.47 -2.51
CA VAL A 445 -21.78 -6.03 -3.43
C VAL A 445 -21.61 -5.11 -4.64
N GLY A 446 -20.46 -4.44 -4.73
CA GLY A 446 -20.06 -3.71 -5.94
C GLY A 446 -19.54 -4.67 -7.00
N ILE A 447 -20.17 -4.69 -8.16
CA ILE A 447 -19.83 -5.60 -9.25
C ILE A 447 -18.54 -5.14 -9.92
N VAL A 448 -17.58 -6.06 -10.04
CA VAL A 448 -16.28 -5.78 -10.66
C VAL A 448 -16.34 -6.18 -12.13
N ASN A 449 -16.54 -5.19 -13.00
CA ASN A 449 -16.36 -5.32 -14.43
C ASN A 449 -15.36 -4.24 -14.87
N SER A 450 -14.38 -4.63 -15.67
CA SER A 450 -13.37 -3.71 -16.20
C SER A 450 -13.11 -4.01 -17.66
N VAL A 451 -12.71 -2.98 -18.41
CA VAL A 451 -12.31 -3.13 -19.81
C VAL A 451 -10.81 -2.87 -19.89
N THR A 452 -10.07 -3.76 -20.55
CA THR A 452 -8.61 -3.60 -20.75
C THR A 452 -8.32 -2.56 -21.85
N ARG A 453 -7.06 -2.17 -22.03
CA ARG A 453 -6.67 -1.24 -23.10
C ARG A 453 -6.97 -1.79 -24.50
N SER A 454 -6.93 -3.11 -24.68
CA SER A 454 -7.33 -3.78 -25.91
C SER A 454 -8.85 -3.98 -26.05
N ASN A 455 -9.65 -3.26 -25.23
CA ASN A 455 -11.11 -3.29 -25.25
C ASN A 455 -11.72 -4.67 -24.89
N ARG A 456 -11.03 -5.47 -24.06
CA ARG A 456 -11.51 -6.76 -23.58
C ARG A 456 -12.25 -6.61 -22.26
N GLU A 457 -13.40 -7.26 -22.14
CA GLU A 457 -14.14 -7.32 -20.88
C GLU A 457 -13.52 -8.32 -19.90
N VAL A 458 -13.28 -7.87 -18.68
CA VAL A 458 -12.77 -8.67 -17.57
C VAL A 458 -13.74 -8.57 -16.41
N LYS A 459 -14.25 -9.73 -15.98
CA LYS A 459 -15.25 -9.85 -14.91
C LYS A 459 -14.60 -10.42 -13.66
N GLY A 460 -14.86 -9.80 -12.50
CA GLY A 460 -14.45 -10.33 -11.22
C GLY A 460 -15.25 -11.57 -10.86
N LEU A 461 -14.55 -12.66 -10.49
CA LEU A 461 -15.16 -13.96 -10.25
C LEU A 461 -16.24 -13.92 -9.15
N CYS A 462 -15.88 -13.51 -7.93
CA CYS A 462 -16.78 -13.60 -6.79
C CYS A 462 -17.98 -12.64 -6.87
N SER A 463 -17.78 -11.42 -7.36
CA SER A 463 -18.88 -10.45 -7.48
C SER A 463 -19.90 -10.87 -8.52
N ASN A 464 -19.46 -11.42 -9.66
CA ASN A 464 -20.36 -11.92 -10.69
C ASN A 464 -20.99 -13.25 -10.28
N PHE A 465 -20.25 -14.14 -9.58
CA PHE A 465 -20.83 -15.34 -8.96
C PHE A 465 -22.02 -15.00 -8.04
N LEU A 466 -21.88 -13.98 -7.19
CA LEU A 466 -22.95 -13.51 -6.31
C LEU A 466 -24.11 -12.84 -7.10
N LYS A 467 -23.78 -12.03 -8.11
CA LYS A 467 -24.77 -11.39 -8.99
C LYS A 467 -25.60 -12.41 -9.77
N ASP A 468 -24.97 -13.46 -10.27
CA ASP A 468 -25.58 -14.46 -11.15
C ASP A 468 -26.27 -15.59 -10.36
N ALA A 469 -26.01 -15.71 -9.05
CA ALA A 469 -26.61 -16.73 -8.19
C ALA A 469 -28.14 -16.59 -8.16
N VAL A 470 -28.88 -17.62 -8.57
CA VAL A 470 -30.35 -17.60 -8.54
C VAL A 470 -30.90 -17.59 -7.10
N VAL A 471 -32.10 -17.05 -6.90
CA VAL A 471 -32.79 -17.17 -5.60
C VAL A 471 -33.02 -18.66 -5.29
N GLY A 472 -32.76 -19.06 -4.05
CA GLY A 472 -32.71 -20.46 -3.60
C GLY A 472 -31.33 -21.12 -3.78
N ALA A 473 -30.37 -20.49 -4.46
CA ALA A 473 -29.02 -21.03 -4.59
C ALA A 473 -28.32 -21.07 -3.23
N ARG A 474 -27.54 -22.13 -3.01
CA ARG A 474 -26.73 -22.33 -1.81
C ARG A 474 -25.29 -21.90 -2.05
N ILE A 475 -24.79 -21.04 -1.19
CA ILE A 475 -23.44 -20.47 -1.23
C ILE A 475 -22.66 -20.96 -0.02
N GLN A 476 -21.41 -21.33 -0.25
CA GLN A 476 -20.50 -21.73 0.82
C GLN A 476 -19.87 -20.50 1.46
N CYS A 477 -20.02 -20.39 2.79
CA CYS A 477 -19.61 -19.23 3.55
C CYS A 477 -18.99 -19.60 4.91
N SER A 478 -18.34 -18.64 5.55
CA SER A 478 -17.97 -18.64 6.97
C SER A 478 -18.05 -17.21 7.49
N LEU A 479 -17.94 -17.04 8.82
CA LEU A 479 -18.03 -15.74 9.48
C LEU A 479 -16.70 -15.40 10.15
N GLU A 480 -16.21 -14.21 9.88
CA GLU A 480 -15.06 -13.63 10.57
C GLU A 480 -15.51 -12.46 11.44
N GLU A 481 -14.94 -12.35 12.63
CA GLU A 481 -15.19 -11.23 13.53
C GLU A 481 -14.66 -9.91 12.91
N GLY A 482 -15.54 -8.90 12.85
CA GLY A 482 -15.19 -7.59 12.32
C GLY A 482 -14.32 -6.77 13.26
N SER A 483 -13.47 -5.91 12.69
CA SER A 483 -12.63 -4.96 13.46
C SER A 483 -13.41 -3.74 13.97
N LEU A 484 -14.55 -3.41 13.35
CA LEU A 484 -15.37 -2.27 13.71
C LEU A 484 -16.38 -2.69 14.78
N LYS A 485 -16.22 -2.18 16.00
CA LYS A 485 -17.13 -2.43 17.12
C LYS A 485 -17.84 -1.14 17.48
N LEU A 486 -19.17 -1.21 17.62
CA LEU A 486 -19.97 -0.05 17.99
C LEU A 486 -19.64 0.42 19.42
N PRO A 487 -19.41 1.72 19.65
CA PRO A 487 -19.24 2.24 21.00
C PRO A 487 -20.59 2.28 21.75
N PRO A 488 -20.57 2.42 23.09
CA PRO A 488 -21.78 2.63 23.88
C PRO A 488 -22.69 3.76 23.34
N PRO A 489 -24.03 3.69 23.53
CA PRO A 489 -24.97 4.66 22.98
C PRO A 489 -24.80 6.09 23.47
N ASP A 490 -24.05 6.36 24.52
CA ASP A 490 -23.71 7.68 25.07
C ASP A 490 -22.49 8.32 24.39
N VAL A 491 -21.57 7.51 23.85
CA VAL A 491 -20.42 7.99 23.09
C VAL A 491 -20.88 8.45 21.70
N PRO A 492 -20.62 9.71 21.30
CA PRO A 492 -21.04 10.19 19.98
C PRO A 492 -20.30 9.48 18.84
N LEU A 493 -20.92 9.43 17.66
CA LEU A 493 -20.41 8.70 16.51
C LEU A 493 -20.26 9.61 15.29
N LEU A 494 -19.10 9.52 14.63
CA LEU A 494 -18.83 10.17 13.36
C LEU A 494 -18.39 9.12 12.33
N MET A 495 -19.11 9.01 11.22
CA MET A 495 -18.84 8.00 10.20
C MET A 495 -18.62 8.63 8.83
N VAL A 496 -17.61 8.17 8.10
CA VAL A 496 -17.30 8.59 6.72
C VAL A 496 -17.25 7.36 5.83
N CYS A 497 -18.27 7.17 4.99
CA CYS A 497 -18.49 5.92 4.27
C CYS A 497 -18.88 6.12 2.79
N PRO A 498 -17.96 6.52 1.90
CA PRO A 498 -18.25 6.65 0.46
C PRO A 498 -18.42 5.29 -0.24
N GLY A 499 -19.34 5.23 -1.20
CA GLY A 499 -19.62 4.05 -2.02
C GLY A 499 -19.99 2.80 -1.20
N THR A 500 -19.46 1.64 -1.59
CA THR A 500 -19.69 0.37 -0.89
C THR A 500 -19.04 0.29 0.49
N GLY A 501 -18.18 1.27 0.86
CA GLY A 501 -17.68 1.45 2.23
C GLY A 501 -18.79 1.66 3.26
N LEU A 502 -20.01 1.98 2.80
CA LEU A 502 -21.22 2.05 3.59
C LEU A 502 -21.65 0.72 4.24
N SER A 503 -21.23 -0.44 3.71
CA SER A 503 -21.73 -1.75 4.16
C SER A 503 -21.64 -1.97 5.69
N PRO A 504 -20.45 -1.95 6.33
CA PRO A 504 -20.38 -2.10 7.78
C PRO A 504 -21.06 -0.93 8.52
N CYS A 505 -21.03 0.28 7.95
CA CYS A 505 -21.63 1.47 8.53
C CYS A 505 -23.15 1.32 8.69
N ARG A 506 -23.82 0.82 7.66
CA ARG A 506 -25.26 0.53 7.67
C ARG A 506 -25.64 -0.45 8.78
N ALA A 507 -24.89 -1.55 8.91
CA ALA A 507 -25.12 -2.55 9.97
C ALA A 507 -24.99 -1.96 11.37
N LEU A 508 -23.95 -1.15 11.60
CA LEU A 508 -23.67 -0.49 12.88
C LEU A 508 -24.73 0.55 13.24
N LEU A 509 -25.20 1.35 12.26
CA LEU A 509 -26.25 2.34 12.46
C LEU A 509 -27.60 1.69 12.80
N GLN A 510 -27.96 0.59 12.12
CA GLN A 510 -29.14 -0.20 12.47
C GLN A 510 -29.06 -0.74 13.91
N GLN A 511 -27.90 -1.26 14.30
CA GLN A 511 -27.67 -1.75 15.67
C GLN A 511 -27.78 -0.61 16.70
N ARG A 512 -27.19 0.54 16.40
CA ARG A 512 -27.23 1.73 17.27
C ARG A 512 -28.64 2.26 17.43
N HIS A 513 -29.43 2.30 16.36
CA HIS A 513 -30.83 2.68 16.42
C HIS A 513 -31.63 1.79 17.37
N LEU A 514 -31.43 0.47 17.29
CA LEU A 514 -32.07 -0.49 18.18
C LEU A 514 -31.64 -0.30 19.64
N GLN A 515 -30.35 -0.06 19.91
CA GLN A 515 -29.88 0.26 21.27
C GLN A 515 -30.51 1.54 21.82
N LEU A 516 -30.67 2.57 20.99
CA LEU A 516 -31.32 3.83 21.39
C LEU A 516 -32.83 3.68 21.64
N LEU A 517 -33.50 2.76 20.93
CA LEU A 517 -34.91 2.42 21.15
C LEU A 517 -35.12 1.63 22.45
N ASP A 518 -34.24 0.68 22.75
CA ASP A 518 -34.29 -0.12 23.99
C ASP A 518 -34.06 0.79 25.22
N SER A 519 -33.26 1.84 25.03
CA SER A 519 -32.93 2.85 26.03
C SER A 519 -34.04 3.90 26.13
N ALA A 520 -35.15 3.58 26.82
CA ALA A 520 -36.34 4.45 26.95
C ALA A 520 -36.05 5.90 27.43
N ALA A 521 -34.89 6.16 28.03
CA ALA A 521 -34.45 7.49 28.49
C ALA A 521 -33.76 8.36 27.41
N SER A 522 -33.24 7.79 26.32
CA SER A 522 -32.44 8.54 25.31
C SER A 522 -33.22 9.02 24.09
N TYR A 523 -34.46 8.58 23.90
CA TYR A 523 -35.29 8.96 22.75
C TYR A 523 -36.03 10.30 22.95
N GLN A 524 -36.10 10.80 24.19
CA GLN A 524 -36.82 12.04 24.55
C GLN A 524 -35.92 13.27 24.79
N ALA A 525 -34.61 13.16 24.61
CA ALA A 525 -33.73 14.31 24.69
C ALA A 525 -33.79 15.11 23.38
N HIS A 526 -34.78 16.02 23.28
CA HIS A 526 -34.84 17.04 22.22
C HIS A 526 -33.59 17.93 22.14
N ASP A 527 -32.68 17.81 23.12
CA ASP A 527 -31.44 18.58 23.26
C ASP A 527 -30.16 17.72 23.09
N ARG A 528 -30.28 16.47 22.63
CA ARG A 528 -29.11 15.61 22.38
C ARG A 528 -28.47 15.96 21.03
N GLN A 529 -27.16 16.20 21.05
CA GLN A 529 -26.35 16.39 19.84
C GLN A 529 -26.43 15.15 18.94
N LYS A 530 -26.72 15.38 17.64
CA LYS A 530 -26.83 14.30 16.64
C LYS A 530 -25.46 13.75 16.28
N ASP A 531 -25.41 12.45 16.04
CA ASP A 531 -24.27 11.78 15.40
C ASP A 531 -24.17 12.23 13.93
N LEU A 532 -22.99 12.12 13.31
CA LEU A 532 -22.76 12.50 11.91
C LEU A 532 -22.43 11.30 11.02
N LEU A 533 -23.05 11.26 9.85
CA LEU A 533 -22.73 10.33 8.76
C LEU A 533 -22.42 11.12 7.49
N PHE A 534 -21.22 10.94 6.94
CA PHE A 534 -20.79 11.48 5.65
C PHE A 534 -20.77 10.36 4.61
N LEU A 535 -21.55 10.55 3.54
CA LEU A 535 -21.68 9.62 2.42
C LEU A 535 -21.15 10.27 1.14
N GLY A 536 -20.64 9.47 0.22
CA GLY A 536 -20.13 9.95 -1.06
C GLY A 536 -20.51 9.02 -2.21
N PHE A 537 -21.19 9.57 -3.21
CA PHE A 537 -21.68 8.88 -4.42
C PHE A 537 -21.39 9.72 -5.67
N ARG A 538 -21.67 9.17 -6.86
CA ARG A 538 -21.52 9.92 -8.12
C ARG A 538 -22.73 10.78 -8.39
N HIS A 539 -23.92 10.18 -8.36
CA HIS A 539 -25.18 10.82 -8.71
C HIS A 539 -26.28 10.45 -7.72
N GLN A 540 -27.10 11.43 -7.35
CA GLN A 540 -28.29 11.22 -6.52
C GLN A 540 -29.28 10.25 -7.15
N ASP A 541 -29.57 10.43 -8.43
CA ASP A 541 -30.50 9.58 -9.20
C ASP A 541 -29.82 8.33 -9.80
N GLY A 542 -28.55 8.08 -9.46
CA GLY A 542 -27.73 7.01 -10.01
C GLY A 542 -27.32 5.96 -8.99
N ASP A 543 -26.42 6.30 -8.07
CA ASP A 543 -25.78 5.38 -7.13
C ASP A 543 -25.94 5.78 -5.66
N PHE A 544 -27.02 6.49 -5.31
CA PHE A 544 -27.35 6.81 -3.93
C PHE A 544 -27.88 5.58 -3.17
N LEU A 545 -26.94 4.78 -2.66
CA LEU A 545 -27.23 3.50 -2.02
C LEU A 545 -28.10 3.66 -0.77
N TYR A 546 -29.21 2.91 -0.71
CA TYR A 546 -30.16 2.89 0.41
C TYR A 546 -30.71 4.28 0.80
N GLY A 547 -30.84 5.19 -0.16
CA GLY A 547 -31.31 6.57 0.06
C GLY A 547 -32.59 6.66 0.89
N GLU A 548 -33.50 5.69 0.71
CA GLU A 548 -34.77 5.58 1.42
C GLU A 548 -34.62 5.33 2.94
N GLU A 549 -33.55 4.65 3.35
CA GLU A 549 -33.38 4.18 4.73
C GLU A 549 -32.93 5.29 5.67
N TRP A 550 -32.16 6.28 5.18
CA TRP A 550 -31.52 7.31 6.01
C TRP A 550 -32.50 8.20 6.78
N SER A 551 -33.70 8.39 6.22
CA SER A 551 -34.78 9.14 6.88
C SER A 551 -35.21 8.51 8.22
N THR A 552 -35.04 7.19 8.38
CA THR A 552 -35.36 6.42 9.59
C THR A 552 -34.52 6.85 10.79
N PHE A 553 -33.29 7.33 10.57
CA PHE A 553 -32.36 7.70 11.64
C PHE A 553 -32.34 9.20 11.92
N SER A 554 -33.14 9.99 11.20
CA SER A 554 -33.11 11.47 11.21
C SER A 554 -33.32 12.13 12.57
N ASN A 555 -33.89 11.41 13.54
CA ASN A 555 -34.09 11.89 14.91
C ASN A 555 -32.80 11.98 15.72
N TRP A 556 -31.79 11.14 15.46
CA TRP A 556 -30.51 11.13 16.21
C TRP A 556 -29.27 11.20 15.31
N LEU A 557 -29.41 11.04 14.00
CA LEU A 557 -28.33 11.07 13.02
C LEU A 557 -28.54 12.21 12.01
N SER A 558 -27.48 12.98 11.75
CA SER A 558 -27.40 13.90 10.62
C SER A 558 -26.65 13.22 9.47
N VAL A 559 -27.27 13.15 8.30
CA VAL A 559 -26.69 12.51 7.12
C VAL A 559 -26.32 13.59 6.10
N HIS A 560 -25.04 13.63 5.76
CA HIS A 560 -24.43 14.54 4.81
C HIS A 560 -23.97 13.75 3.60
N VAL A 561 -24.37 14.14 2.40
CA VAL A 561 -24.11 13.37 1.17
C VAL A 561 -23.39 14.24 0.14
N ALA A 562 -22.27 13.75 -0.36
CA ALA A 562 -21.53 14.35 -1.47
C ALA A 562 -21.86 13.63 -2.79
N PHE A 563 -22.38 14.36 -3.78
CA PHE A 563 -22.60 13.86 -5.13
C PHE A 563 -21.54 14.42 -6.07
N SER A 564 -20.54 13.60 -6.38
CA SER A 564 -19.33 14.06 -7.08
C SER A 564 -19.51 14.46 -8.54
N ARG A 565 -20.68 14.18 -9.15
CA ARG A 565 -20.96 14.45 -10.57
C ARG A 565 -22.26 15.18 -10.85
N ASP A 566 -22.99 15.60 -9.82
CA ASP A 566 -24.26 16.32 -9.99
C ASP A 566 -24.08 17.84 -10.14
N HIS A 567 -22.84 18.32 -10.03
CA HIS A 567 -22.48 19.72 -10.18
C HIS A 567 -21.71 19.92 -11.50
N ASP A 568 -22.15 20.90 -12.31
CA ASP A 568 -21.58 21.17 -13.64
C ASP A 568 -20.19 21.82 -13.57
N ASP A 569 -19.88 22.54 -12.49
CA ASP A 569 -18.72 23.42 -12.35
C ASP A 569 -17.57 22.81 -11.53
N ARG A 570 -17.86 21.87 -10.63
CA ARG A 570 -16.86 21.24 -9.77
C ARG A 570 -17.27 19.85 -9.30
N LYS A 571 -16.30 19.03 -8.88
CA LYS A 571 -16.58 17.76 -8.18
C LYS A 571 -16.66 18.02 -6.69
N VAL A 572 -17.68 17.47 -6.04
CA VAL A 572 -17.87 17.55 -4.59
C VAL A 572 -17.66 16.18 -3.96
N TYR A 573 -16.74 16.08 -3.02
CA TYR A 573 -16.39 14.86 -2.31
C TYR A 573 -16.68 14.99 -0.81
N VAL A 574 -16.49 13.90 -0.08
CA VAL A 574 -16.80 13.84 1.36
C VAL A 574 -15.96 14.82 2.19
N GLN A 575 -14.71 15.09 1.80
CA GLN A 575 -13.87 16.08 2.47
C GLN A 575 -14.44 17.50 2.38
N ASP A 576 -14.99 17.89 1.22
CA ASP A 576 -15.58 19.23 1.03
C ASP A 576 -16.79 19.40 1.96
N ILE A 577 -17.60 18.34 2.09
CA ILE A 577 -18.78 18.35 2.97
C ILE A 577 -18.38 18.31 4.46
N ILE A 578 -17.26 17.67 4.81
CA ILE A 578 -16.71 17.71 6.18
C ILE A 578 -16.29 19.13 6.55
N GLU A 579 -15.63 19.84 5.64
CA GLU A 579 -15.26 21.24 5.82
C GLU A 579 -16.47 22.16 5.98
N GLU A 580 -17.52 21.96 5.17
CA GLU A 580 -18.80 22.68 5.28
C GLU A 580 -19.50 22.41 6.63
N ALA A 581 -19.45 21.17 7.11
CA ALA A 581 -20.00 20.76 8.41
C ALA A 581 -19.06 21.02 9.60
N GLY A 582 -17.99 21.80 9.40
CA GLY A 582 -16.86 21.92 10.33
C GLY A 582 -17.23 22.21 11.78
N GLU A 583 -18.20 23.10 12.04
CA GLU A 583 -18.66 23.38 13.40
C GLU A 583 -19.29 22.17 14.10
N GLN A 584 -20.09 21.37 13.38
CA GLN A 584 -20.74 20.18 13.94
C GLN A 584 -19.71 19.09 14.23
N VAL A 585 -18.72 18.98 13.34
CA VAL A 585 -17.58 18.07 13.48
C VAL A 585 -16.78 18.42 14.73
N VAL A 586 -16.32 19.67 14.88
CA VAL A 586 -15.54 20.08 16.08
C VAL A 586 -16.33 19.84 17.36
N ARG A 587 -17.60 20.21 17.41
CA ARG A 587 -18.43 19.97 18.61
C ARG A 587 -18.53 18.48 18.97
N LEU A 588 -18.60 17.59 17.99
CA LEU A 588 -18.63 16.15 18.24
C LEU A 588 -17.28 15.61 18.68
N LEU A 589 -16.20 16.09 18.08
CA LEU A 589 -14.84 15.72 18.46
C LEU A 589 -14.53 16.15 19.90
N ASP A 590 -14.93 17.37 20.28
CA ASP A 590 -14.81 17.87 21.66
C ASP A 590 -15.63 17.03 22.66
N ALA A 591 -16.75 16.45 22.21
CA ALA A 591 -17.57 15.52 22.98
C ALA A 591 -17.01 14.09 23.03
N GLY A 592 -15.81 13.84 22.47
CA GLY A 592 -15.15 12.54 22.49
C GLY A 592 -15.70 11.53 21.48
N ALA A 593 -16.18 12.00 20.32
CA ALA A 593 -16.75 11.13 19.30
C ALA A 593 -15.77 10.05 18.80
N MET A 594 -16.28 8.84 18.58
CA MET A 594 -15.56 7.78 17.88
C MET A 594 -15.71 7.95 16.37
N ILE A 595 -14.60 7.88 15.62
CA ILE A 595 -14.58 8.09 14.17
C ILE A 595 -14.42 6.76 13.44
N PHE A 596 -15.30 6.48 12.48
CA PHE A 596 -15.17 5.37 11.54
C PHE A 596 -15.00 5.86 10.11
N VAL A 597 -13.96 5.39 9.42
CA VAL A 597 -13.70 5.69 8.01
C VAL A 597 -13.69 4.38 7.23
N CYS A 598 -14.63 4.21 6.31
CA CYS A 598 -14.81 2.97 5.55
C CYS A 598 -14.89 3.26 4.06
N GLY A 599 -14.06 2.61 3.25
CA GLY A 599 -14.10 2.77 1.79
C GLY A 599 -12.80 2.36 1.11
N ARG A 600 -12.54 2.95 -0.07
CA ARG A 600 -11.28 2.70 -0.80
C ARG A 600 -10.09 3.15 0.02
N SER A 601 -9.05 2.31 0.10
CA SER A 601 -7.88 2.53 0.96
C SER A 601 -6.99 3.72 0.56
N HIS A 602 -7.10 4.21 -0.69
CA HIS A 602 -6.33 5.37 -1.16
C HIS A 602 -7.06 6.06 -2.34
N PRO A 603 -7.03 7.41 -2.46
CA PRO A 603 -6.48 8.41 -1.52
C PRO A 603 -7.47 8.86 -0.43
N MET A 604 -8.65 8.24 -0.35
CA MET A 604 -9.76 8.75 0.47
C MET A 604 -9.44 8.91 1.97
N PRO A 605 -8.84 7.94 2.69
CA PRO A 605 -8.62 8.07 4.13
C PRO A 605 -7.65 9.20 4.50
N SER A 606 -6.62 9.43 3.68
CA SER A 606 -5.69 10.55 3.89
C SER A 606 -6.39 11.89 3.66
N GLN A 607 -7.20 12.01 2.61
CA GLN A 607 -7.95 13.25 2.33
C GLN A 607 -8.97 13.57 3.42
N VAL A 608 -9.64 12.55 3.96
CA VAL A 608 -10.57 12.72 5.11
C VAL A 608 -9.81 13.14 6.37
N PHE A 609 -8.63 12.57 6.61
CA PHE A 609 -7.77 12.98 7.72
C PHE A 609 -7.34 14.44 7.60
N ASP A 610 -6.87 14.85 6.41
CA ASP A 610 -6.47 16.23 6.13
C ASP A 610 -7.66 17.20 6.34
N ALA A 611 -8.86 16.83 5.89
CA ALA A 611 -10.07 17.63 6.10
C ALA A 611 -10.42 17.82 7.59
N PHE A 612 -10.27 16.78 8.42
CA PHE A 612 -10.46 16.93 9.87
C PHE A 612 -9.42 17.88 10.48
N VAL A 613 -8.17 17.81 10.02
CA VAL A 613 -7.11 18.72 10.47
C VAL A 613 -7.46 20.17 10.12
N GLU A 614 -7.90 20.43 8.88
CA GLU A 614 -8.30 21.77 8.43
C GLU A 614 -9.53 22.31 9.21
N VAL A 615 -10.53 21.47 9.45
CA VAL A 615 -11.71 21.83 10.27
C VAL A 615 -11.31 22.22 11.69
N LEU A 616 -10.44 21.45 12.34
CA LEU A 616 -9.96 21.75 13.69
C LEU A 616 -9.17 23.06 13.73
N GLN A 617 -8.32 23.31 12.72
CA GLN A 617 -7.59 24.58 12.60
C GLN A 617 -8.54 25.77 12.49
N LYS A 618 -9.55 25.67 11.62
CA LYS A 618 -10.48 26.75 11.32
C LYS A 618 -11.44 27.07 12.47
N HIS A 619 -11.96 26.04 13.14
CA HIS A 619 -13.08 26.18 14.08
C HIS A 619 -12.68 26.04 15.56
N ALA A 620 -11.59 25.34 15.89
CA ALA A 620 -11.15 25.16 17.28
C ALA A 620 -10.02 26.11 17.70
N GLY A 621 -9.46 26.90 16.77
CA GLY A 621 -8.34 27.81 17.04
C GLY A 621 -7.07 27.10 17.53
N GLN A 622 -7.00 25.77 17.37
CA GLN A 622 -5.82 24.99 17.71
C GLN A 622 -4.75 25.19 16.63
N PRO A 623 -3.52 25.57 16.98
CA PRO A 623 -2.44 25.64 16.01
C PRO A 623 -2.18 24.25 15.42
N PRO A 624 -1.57 24.14 14.23
CA PRO A 624 -1.28 22.87 13.58
C PRO A 624 -0.22 22.10 14.39
N ILE A 625 -0.63 21.42 15.45
CA ILE A 625 0.18 20.42 16.13
C ILE A 625 0.11 19.18 15.23
N LEU A 626 1.23 18.89 14.56
CA LEU A 626 1.41 17.74 13.67
C LEU A 626 1.13 16.41 14.40
N TRP A 627 -0.13 15.99 14.47
CA TRP A 627 -0.51 14.63 14.87
C TRP A 627 -0.33 13.65 13.70
N ASN A 628 0.84 13.65 13.06
CA ASN A 628 1.28 12.49 12.28
C ASN A 628 1.94 11.51 13.23
N ALA A 629 1.14 10.60 13.80
CA ALA A 629 1.59 9.56 14.74
C ALA A 629 2.63 8.56 14.16
N GLY A 630 3.17 8.80 12.96
CA GLY A 630 4.27 8.04 12.34
C GLY A 630 5.62 8.77 12.37
N MET A 631 5.72 9.97 12.95
CA MET A 631 6.93 10.79 12.93
C MET A 631 7.85 10.64 14.15
N TRP A 632 7.55 9.75 15.10
CA TRP A 632 8.29 9.66 16.36
C TRP A 632 9.64 8.95 16.29
N GLU A 633 10.01 8.32 15.17
CA GLU A 633 11.34 7.67 15.06
C GLU A 633 12.49 8.67 14.86
N GLN A 634 12.23 9.91 14.40
CA GLN A 634 13.22 11.00 14.33
C GLN A 634 12.56 12.38 14.46
N ILE A 635 12.92 13.16 15.48
CA ILE A 635 12.53 14.58 15.57
C ILE A 635 13.02 15.30 14.32
N LYS A 636 12.07 15.82 13.51
CA LYS A 636 12.39 16.70 12.38
C LYS A 636 12.51 18.15 12.83
N GLU A 637 13.28 18.92 12.06
CA GLU A 637 13.50 20.36 12.23
C GLU A 637 12.18 21.14 12.25
N GLU A 638 11.17 20.73 11.48
CA GLU A 638 9.85 21.39 11.42
C GLU A 638 9.14 21.43 12.78
N LEU A 639 9.18 20.32 13.54
CA LEU A 639 8.55 20.24 14.86
C LEU A 639 9.20 21.23 15.85
N VAL A 640 10.52 21.36 15.80
CA VAL A 640 11.25 22.30 16.65
C VAL A 640 10.89 23.75 16.31
N LEU A 641 10.75 24.08 15.02
CA LEU A 641 10.30 25.40 14.59
C LEU A 641 8.87 25.70 15.08
N GLN A 642 7.96 24.74 14.99
CA GLN A 642 6.59 24.89 15.50
C GLN A 642 6.54 25.10 17.01
N LEU A 643 7.30 24.32 17.79
CA LEU A 643 7.38 24.50 19.24
C LEU A 643 7.89 25.88 19.62
N ARG A 644 8.86 26.41 18.88
CA ARG A 644 9.37 27.76 19.08
C ARG A 644 8.39 28.85 18.63
N LEU A 645 7.58 28.59 17.60
CA LEU A 645 6.52 29.51 17.16
C LEU A 645 5.41 29.64 18.21
N LEU A 646 5.12 28.57 18.95
CA LEU A 646 4.14 28.53 20.03
C LEU A 646 4.67 28.98 21.39
N ASP A 647 5.95 29.34 21.49
CA ASP A 647 6.66 29.76 22.71
C ASP A 647 6.46 28.79 23.90
N LEU A 648 6.48 27.48 23.62
CA LEU A 648 6.23 26.43 24.61
C LEU A 648 7.48 26.10 25.45
N GLY A 649 7.88 27.05 26.30
CA GLY A 649 9.05 26.96 27.19
C GLY A 649 10.35 27.44 26.54
N ASP A 650 11.45 27.46 27.31
CA ASP A 650 12.74 27.97 26.81
C ASP A 650 13.44 26.94 25.89
N HIS A 651 13.39 25.65 26.22
CA HIS A 651 14.01 24.58 25.44
C HIS A 651 12.98 23.57 24.90
N PRO A 652 12.92 23.30 23.57
CA PRO A 652 11.96 22.36 22.97
C PRO A 652 12.00 20.95 23.58
N GLY A 653 13.19 20.52 24.02
CA GLY A 653 13.36 19.22 24.69
C GLY A 653 12.62 19.09 26.01
N ASP A 654 12.37 20.19 26.73
CA ASP A 654 11.67 20.13 28.03
C ASP A 654 10.18 19.87 27.84
N PHE A 655 9.56 20.47 26.82
CA PHE A 655 8.18 20.19 26.44
C PHE A 655 8.02 18.77 25.87
N LEU A 656 8.92 18.36 24.97
CA LEU A 656 8.87 17.04 24.33
C LEU A 656 9.05 15.87 25.30
N ARG A 657 9.67 16.09 26.46
CA ARG A 657 9.77 15.08 27.53
C ARG A 657 8.43 14.75 28.19
N LEU A 658 7.42 15.61 28.04
CA LEU A 658 6.08 15.39 28.59
C LEU A 658 5.23 14.47 27.71
N ALA A 659 5.70 14.10 26.50
CA ALA A 659 4.99 13.20 25.61
C ALA A 659 4.95 11.75 26.16
N PRO A 660 3.90 10.95 25.87
CA PRO A 660 3.78 9.56 26.32
C PRO A 660 4.97 8.66 25.95
N GLU A 661 5.56 8.91 24.77
CA GLU A 661 6.83 8.32 24.33
C GLU A 661 7.77 9.46 23.89
N PRO A 662 8.65 9.96 24.77
CA PRO A 662 9.47 11.11 24.45
C PRO A 662 10.59 10.73 23.46
N PRO A 663 10.92 11.62 22.51
CA PRO A 663 12.02 11.41 21.59
C PRO A 663 13.37 11.38 22.31
N ALA A 664 14.37 10.72 21.71
CA ALA A 664 15.74 10.76 22.20
C ALA A 664 16.26 12.21 22.23
N LEU A 665 16.82 12.63 23.37
CA LEU A 665 17.32 14.00 23.55
C LEU A 665 18.35 14.40 22.49
N GLU A 666 19.23 13.46 22.11
CA GLU A 666 20.22 13.67 21.05
C GLU A 666 19.60 14.00 19.69
N ALA A 667 18.39 13.49 19.40
CA ALA A 667 17.69 13.79 18.15
C ALA A 667 17.17 15.22 18.13
N VAL A 668 16.60 15.70 19.23
CA VAL A 668 16.14 17.10 19.33
C VAL A 668 17.33 18.07 19.35
N GLU A 669 18.43 17.75 20.03
CA GLU A 669 19.68 18.53 19.97
C GLU A 669 20.30 18.59 18.58
N ARG A 670 20.14 17.53 17.77
CA ARG A 670 20.61 17.52 16.38
C ARG A 670 19.75 18.43 15.49
N ALA A 671 18.43 18.38 15.67
CA ALA A 671 17.49 19.25 14.96
C ALA A 671 17.73 20.73 15.30
N ILE A 672 17.93 21.07 16.59
CA ILE A 672 18.26 22.43 17.04
C ILE A 672 19.57 22.90 16.40
N ARG A 673 20.65 22.10 16.47
CA ARG A 673 21.93 22.46 15.85
C ARG A 673 21.82 22.70 14.35
N SER A 674 21.00 21.90 13.66
CA SER A 674 20.77 22.06 12.23
C SER A 674 20.01 23.36 11.92
N LEU A 675 18.94 23.66 12.66
CA LEU A 675 18.18 24.90 12.55
C LEU A 675 19.02 26.16 12.82
N VAL A 676 19.90 26.11 13.82
CA VAL A 676 20.87 27.19 14.09
C VAL A 676 21.85 27.32 12.92
N ALA A 677 22.35 26.21 12.37
CA ALA A 677 23.29 26.22 11.25
C ALA A 677 22.69 26.80 9.95
N ILE A 678 21.39 26.59 9.71
CA ILE A 678 20.70 27.21 8.56
C ILE A 678 20.21 28.64 8.84
N GLY A 679 20.36 29.13 10.08
CA GLY A 679 19.98 30.49 10.49
C GLY A 679 18.49 30.67 10.80
N ALA A 680 17.77 29.58 11.09
CA ALA A 680 16.36 29.61 11.45
C ALA A 680 16.14 29.85 12.96
N LEU A 681 17.11 29.47 13.80
CA LEU A 681 17.11 29.75 15.23
C LEU A 681 18.34 30.57 15.63
N GLU A 682 18.19 31.42 16.65
CA GLU A 682 19.29 32.11 17.29
C GLU A 682 20.16 31.14 18.10
N ASN A 683 21.48 31.36 18.08
CA ASN A 683 22.42 30.63 18.93
C ASN A 683 22.46 31.23 20.35
N SER A 684 21.32 31.19 21.05
CA SER A 684 21.13 31.71 22.40
C SER A 684 20.50 30.66 23.31
N SER A 685 20.60 30.83 24.63
CA SER A 685 19.97 29.91 25.61
C SER A 685 18.44 29.83 25.47
N LYS A 686 17.80 30.83 24.87
CA LYS A 686 16.34 30.89 24.66
C LYS A 686 15.91 30.35 23.29
N LEU A 687 16.85 30.11 22.37
CA LEU A 687 16.59 29.59 21.01
C LEU A 687 15.46 30.37 20.29
N GLY A 688 15.58 31.70 20.24
CA GLY A 688 14.60 32.56 19.56
C GLY A 688 14.48 32.26 18.05
N LEU A 689 13.29 32.45 17.48
CA LEU A 689 13.08 32.36 16.03
C LEU A 689 13.68 33.58 15.34
N THR A 690 14.48 33.35 14.30
CA THR A 690 14.89 34.43 13.39
C THR A 690 13.73 34.78 12.43
N PRO A 691 13.77 35.91 11.70
CA PRO A 691 12.77 36.20 10.68
C PRO A 691 12.63 35.09 9.63
N LEU A 692 13.75 34.46 9.24
CA LEU A 692 13.74 33.29 8.37
C LEU A 692 13.05 32.11 9.06
N GLY A 693 13.39 31.81 10.32
CA GLY A 693 12.76 30.74 11.09
C GLY A 693 11.26 30.93 11.26
N PHE A 694 10.80 32.17 11.46
CA PHE A 694 9.39 32.50 11.53
C PHE A 694 8.65 32.11 10.25
N HIS A 695 9.16 32.47 9.08
CA HIS A 695 8.54 32.08 7.81
C HIS A 695 8.63 30.58 7.54
N LEU A 696 9.74 29.92 7.91
CA LEU A 696 9.88 28.47 7.79
C LEU A 696 8.89 27.71 8.67
N ALA A 697 8.60 28.22 9.87
CA ALA A 697 7.63 27.60 10.78
C ALA A 697 6.19 27.60 10.22
N HIS A 698 5.88 28.49 9.28
CA HIS A 698 4.57 28.60 8.63
C HIS A 698 4.45 27.82 7.30
N MET A 699 5.55 27.22 6.80
CA MET A 699 5.53 26.43 5.58
C MET A 699 5.66 24.94 5.92
N PRO A 700 4.77 24.05 5.44
CA PRO A 700 4.83 22.61 5.70
C PRO A 700 5.86 21.92 4.78
N VAL A 701 7.11 22.39 4.81
CA VAL A 701 8.22 21.91 3.99
C VAL A 701 9.48 21.73 4.82
N ASP A 702 10.41 20.87 4.37
CA ASP A 702 11.72 20.74 4.98
C ASP A 702 12.42 22.11 5.08
N ALA A 703 13.04 22.41 6.22
CA ALA A 703 13.55 23.75 6.51
C ALA A 703 14.61 24.22 5.49
N ARG A 704 15.38 23.32 4.87
CA ARG A 704 16.35 23.65 3.82
C ARG A 704 15.66 23.96 2.49
N ILE A 705 14.62 23.20 2.17
CA ILE A 705 13.77 23.44 1.00
C ILE A 705 13.02 24.76 1.14
N GLY A 706 12.39 25.01 2.29
CA GLY A 706 11.71 26.26 2.60
C GLY A 706 12.66 27.46 2.51
N LYS A 707 13.88 27.33 3.04
CA LYS A 707 14.91 28.37 2.92
C LYS A 707 15.23 28.63 1.45
N MET A 708 15.46 27.58 0.67
CA MET A 708 15.74 27.70 -0.76
C MET A 708 14.62 28.40 -1.52
N LEU A 709 13.35 28.07 -1.22
CA LEU A 709 12.16 28.68 -1.81
C LEU A 709 12.07 30.18 -1.50
N VAL A 710 12.26 30.56 -0.23
CA VAL A 710 12.27 31.98 0.21
C VAL A 710 13.37 32.76 -0.51
N TYR A 711 14.60 32.24 -0.55
CA TYR A 711 15.69 32.89 -1.28
C TYR A 711 15.45 32.91 -2.79
N GLY A 712 14.80 31.89 -3.36
CA GLY A 712 14.42 31.84 -4.77
C GLY A 712 13.45 32.96 -5.15
N SER A 713 12.49 33.26 -4.28
CA SER A 713 11.60 34.41 -4.43
C SER A 713 12.35 35.74 -4.29
N LEU A 714 13.13 35.91 -3.21
CA LEU A 714 13.87 37.15 -2.95
C LEU A 714 14.91 37.47 -4.04
N CYS A 715 15.54 36.45 -4.61
CA CYS A 715 16.47 36.57 -5.73
C CYS A 715 15.78 36.60 -7.10
N GLN A 716 14.45 36.58 -7.15
CA GLN A 716 13.64 36.63 -8.36
C GLN A 716 14.00 35.55 -9.39
N CYS A 717 14.26 34.33 -8.91
CA CYS A 717 14.55 33.15 -9.73
C CYS A 717 13.73 31.93 -9.26
N LEU A 718 12.46 32.15 -8.90
CA LEU A 718 11.63 31.16 -8.22
C LEU A 718 11.33 29.91 -9.06
N ALA A 719 11.05 30.05 -10.36
CA ALA A 719 10.64 28.95 -11.24
C ALA A 719 11.63 27.78 -11.29
N PRO A 720 12.95 27.97 -11.55
CA PRO A 720 13.90 26.86 -11.48
C PRO A 720 14.04 26.31 -10.06
N ILE A 721 13.92 27.16 -9.03
CA ILE A 721 14.03 26.73 -7.63
C ILE A 721 12.85 25.85 -7.21
N LEU A 722 11.63 26.15 -7.66
CA LEU A 722 10.45 25.30 -7.48
C LEU A 722 10.66 23.89 -8.06
N THR A 723 11.27 23.80 -9.25
CA THR A 723 11.58 22.49 -9.86
C THR A 723 12.62 21.73 -9.06
N ILE A 724 13.66 22.42 -8.58
CA ILE A 724 14.71 21.79 -7.79
C ILE A 724 14.15 21.33 -6.43
N ALA A 725 13.38 22.18 -5.76
CA ALA A 725 12.70 21.85 -4.51
C ALA A 725 11.80 20.62 -4.66
N ALA A 726 11.02 20.55 -5.75
CA ALA A 726 10.15 19.40 -6.03
C ALA A 726 10.96 18.12 -6.25
N CYS A 727 12.07 18.20 -6.99
CA CYS A 727 12.97 17.07 -7.20
C CYS A 727 13.59 16.59 -5.88
N LEU A 728 14.09 17.49 -5.04
CA LEU A 728 14.71 17.15 -3.75
C LEU A 728 13.71 16.60 -2.72
N SER A 729 12.42 16.91 -2.87
CA SER A 729 11.36 16.41 -1.99
C SER A 729 10.80 15.05 -2.45
N GLN A 730 11.19 14.57 -3.64
CA GLN A 730 10.75 13.32 -4.25
C GLN A 730 11.94 12.51 -4.79
N LYS A 731 11.65 11.43 -5.51
CA LYS A 731 12.67 10.67 -6.24
C LYS A 731 13.13 11.44 -7.48
N SER A 732 14.40 11.27 -7.84
CA SER A 732 14.94 11.81 -9.09
C SER A 732 14.11 11.34 -10.30
N PRO A 733 13.82 12.22 -11.28
CA PRO A 733 13.11 11.84 -12.49
C PRO A 733 13.97 10.98 -13.43
N PHE A 734 15.29 10.92 -13.21
CA PHE A 734 16.19 10.10 -14.01
C PHE A 734 16.09 8.62 -13.61
N VAL A 735 15.51 7.82 -14.50
CA VAL A 735 15.35 6.38 -14.33
C VAL A 735 16.53 5.65 -14.93
N ARG A 736 17.00 4.63 -14.24
CA ARG A 736 18.03 3.74 -14.78
C ARG A 736 17.36 2.72 -15.70
N SER A 737 17.81 2.67 -16.95
CA SER A 737 17.47 1.58 -17.85
C SER A 737 18.24 0.32 -17.42
N PHE A 738 17.57 -0.84 -17.36
CA PHE A 738 18.29 -2.09 -17.04
C PHE A 738 19.10 -2.60 -18.23
N ASN A 739 18.78 -2.15 -19.46
CA ASN A 739 19.67 -2.32 -20.59
C ASN A 739 20.84 -1.35 -20.44
N ARG A 740 22.01 -1.90 -20.11
CA ARG A 740 23.24 -1.13 -19.86
C ARG A 740 23.67 -0.30 -21.05
N THR A 741 23.50 -0.80 -22.28
CA THR A 741 23.79 -0.04 -23.51
C THR A 741 22.86 1.15 -23.64
N LYS A 742 21.55 0.96 -23.38
CA LYS A 742 20.57 2.06 -23.38
C LYS A 742 20.83 3.05 -22.25
N GLU A 743 21.22 2.59 -21.06
CA GLU A 743 21.61 3.44 -19.93
C GLU A 743 22.86 4.28 -20.30
N GLU A 744 23.88 3.66 -20.89
CA GLU A 744 25.10 4.34 -21.34
C GLU A 744 24.80 5.40 -22.43
N LEU A 745 23.90 5.09 -23.37
CA LEU A 745 23.41 6.04 -24.37
C LEU A 745 22.65 7.20 -23.72
N GLN A 746 21.72 6.94 -22.80
CA GLN A 746 20.96 7.98 -22.09
C GLN A 746 21.86 8.84 -21.19
N VAL A 747 22.88 8.26 -20.55
CA VAL A 747 23.90 9.02 -19.81
C VAL A 747 24.69 9.91 -20.78
N THR A 748 25.10 9.38 -21.93
CA THR A 748 25.84 10.14 -22.95
C THR A 748 25.00 11.27 -23.55
N GLU A 749 23.72 11.02 -23.85
CA GLU A 749 22.76 12.03 -24.31
C GLU A 749 22.58 13.14 -23.26
N ARG A 750 22.46 12.79 -21.97
CA ARG A 750 22.38 13.77 -20.88
C ARG A 750 23.68 14.57 -20.73
N GLN A 751 24.83 13.91 -20.84
CA GLN A 751 26.14 14.58 -20.80
C GLN A 751 26.35 15.52 -22.00
N GLY A 752 25.94 15.11 -23.20
CA GLY A 752 25.97 15.95 -24.39
C GLY A 752 25.00 17.13 -24.33
N ALA A 753 23.78 16.89 -23.84
CA ALA A 753 22.73 17.91 -23.77
C ALA A 753 22.93 18.90 -22.62
N TRP A 754 23.34 18.44 -21.43
CA TRP A 754 23.32 19.22 -20.19
C TRP A 754 24.61 19.12 -19.35
N GLY A 755 25.62 18.37 -19.78
CA GLY A 755 26.86 18.18 -19.01
C GLY A 755 27.64 19.47 -18.76
N TYR A 756 27.51 20.47 -19.64
CA TYR A 756 28.12 21.80 -19.46
C TYR A 756 27.59 22.54 -18.22
N LEU A 757 26.45 22.14 -17.66
CA LEU A 757 25.89 22.73 -16.45
C LEU A 757 26.67 22.34 -15.19
N SER A 758 27.45 21.25 -15.21
CA SER A 758 28.21 20.78 -14.03
C SER A 758 27.36 20.74 -12.74
N SER A 759 26.08 20.37 -12.88
CA SER A 759 25.06 20.44 -11.83
C SER A 759 23.91 19.49 -12.14
N ASP A 760 23.67 18.54 -11.25
CA ASP A 760 22.56 17.58 -11.36
C ASP A 760 21.22 18.31 -11.22
N GLN A 761 21.10 19.22 -10.26
CA GLN A 761 19.89 20.01 -10.02
C GLN A 761 19.50 20.87 -11.22
N LEU A 762 20.47 21.53 -11.87
CA LEU A 762 20.18 22.32 -13.07
C LEU A 762 19.83 21.44 -14.28
N ALA A 763 20.38 20.23 -14.37
CA ALA A 763 19.99 19.27 -15.39
C ALA A 763 18.54 18.81 -15.22
N VAL A 764 18.08 18.63 -13.98
CA VAL A 764 16.66 18.35 -13.69
C VAL A 764 15.76 19.50 -14.15
N VAL A 765 16.15 20.76 -13.91
CA VAL A 765 15.40 21.93 -14.40
C VAL A 765 15.23 21.87 -15.92
N LYS A 766 16.31 21.58 -16.66
CA LYS A 766 16.25 21.46 -18.12
C LYS A 766 15.46 20.27 -18.62
N ALA A 767 15.53 19.14 -17.92
CA ALA A 767 14.72 17.97 -18.24
C ALA A 767 13.22 18.28 -18.06
N PHE A 768 12.86 18.94 -16.97
CA PHE A 768 11.48 19.32 -16.66
C PHE A 768 10.93 20.34 -17.65
N GLU A 769 11.66 21.42 -17.93
CA GLU A 769 11.27 22.45 -18.93
C GLU A 769 10.99 21.79 -20.29
N LYS A 770 11.92 20.95 -20.76
CA LYS A 770 11.79 20.27 -22.05
C LYS A 770 10.61 19.30 -22.09
N TYR A 771 10.34 18.60 -20.98
CA TYR A 771 9.19 17.71 -20.88
C TYR A 771 7.86 18.49 -20.94
N GLN A 772 7.74 19.58 -20.17
CA GLN A 772 6.53 20.41 -20.18
C GLN A 772 6.26 21.02 -21.56
N GLU A 773 7.30 21.55 -22.22
CA GLU A 773 7.20 22.07 -23.58
C GLU A 773 6.65 21.03 -24.57
N GLN A 774 7.17 19.80 -24.56
CA GLN A 774 6.71 18.75 -25.47
C GLN A 774 5.34 18.16 -25.08
N LYS A 775 5.00 18.18 -23.78
CA LYS A 775 3.68 17.76 -23.29
C LYS A 775 2.55 18.65 -23.81
N LEU A 776 2.82 19.94 -24.02
CA LEU A 776 1.88 20.86 -24.66
C LEU A 776 1.65 20.53 -26.15
N VAL A 777 2.63 19.90 -26.82
CA VAL A 777 2.52 19.49 -28.22
C VAL A 777 1.70 18.20 -28.34
N SER A 778 2.14 17.12 -27.68
CA SER A 778 1.41 15.85 -27.63
C SER A 778 1.93 14.93 -26.51
N ARG A 779 1.13 13.93 -26.14
CA ARG A 779 1.56 12.89 -25.19
C ARG A 779 2.73 12.06 -25.75
N ASP A 780 2.75 11.80 -27.04
CA ASP A 780 3.80 10.98 -27.68
C ASP A 780 5.13 11.74 -27.73
N ALA A 781 5.11 13.05 -27.99
CA ALA A 781 6.31 13.89 -27.97
C ALA A 781 6.93 13.98 -26.57
N ALA A 782 6.09 14.07 -25.53
CA ALA A 782 6.55 14.03 -24.14
C ALA A 782 7.17 12.66 -23.77
N TRP A 783 6.59 11.57 -24.28
CA TRP A 783 7.13 10.23 -24.09
C TRP A 783 8.48 10.04 -24.80
N GLU A 784 8.66 10.57 -26.01
CA GLU A 784 9.93 10.52 -26.74
C GLU A 784 11.06 11.23 -25.99
N VAL A 785 10.77 12.38 -25.36
CA VAL A 785 11.73 13.05 -24.46
C VAL A 785 12.09 12.17 -23.27
N CYS A 786 11.09 11.51 -22.68
CA CYS A 786 11.33 10.61 -21.55
C CYS A 786 12.21 9.42 -21.93
N ASP A 787 11.92 8.76 -23.06
CA ASP A 787 12.71 7.62 -23.52
C ASP A 787 14.15 8.02 -23.86
N ARG A 788 14.32 9.15 -24.56
CA ARG A 788 15.64 9.66 -24.99
C ARG A 788 16.57 9.99 -23.83
N PHE A 789 16.07 10.64 -22.78
CA PHE A 789 16.89 11.07 -21.65
C PHE A 789 16.82 10.14 -20.43
N GLY A 790 16.03 9.06 -20.50
CA GLY A 790 15.80 8.15 -19.39
C GLY A 790 15.06 8.83 -18.23
N LEU A 791 13.90 9.44 -18.53
CA LEU A 791 13.07 10.14 -17.56
C LEU A 791 11.78 9.37 -17.25
N SER A 792 11.27 9.54 -16.03
CA SER A 792 9.93 9.09 -15.66
C SER A 792 8.91 10.20 -15.87
N ALA A 793 7.96 9.98 -16.79
CA ALA A 793 6.84 10.90 -17.00
C ALA A 793 5.98 11.06 -15.74
N SER A 794 5.73 9.97 -14.99
CA SER A 794 4.96 10.04 -13.74
C SER A 794 5.67 10.88 -12.69
N THR A 795 6.99 10.70 -12.50
CA THR A 795 7.75 11.52 -11.55
C THR A 795 7.73 13.01 -11.94
N LEU A 796 7.85 13.32 -13.24
CA LEU A 796 7.79 14.71 -13.72
C LEU A 796 6.40 15.32 -13.49
N ASP A 797 5.33 14.54 -13.61
CA ASP A 797 3.97 14.98 -13.31
C ASP A 797 3.73 15.18 -11.81
N ASP A 798 4.27 14.30 -10.97
CA ASP A 798 4.25 14.44 -9.52
C ASP A 798 5.02 15.69 -9.07
N MET A 799 6.18 15.95 -9.69
CA MET A 799 6.95 17.18 -9.47
C MET A 799 6.16 18.43 -9.86
N ALA A 800 5.37 18.39 -10.94
CA ALA A 800 4.51 19.51 -11.34
C ALA A 800 3.37 19.76 -10.34
N GLN A 801 2.89 18.73 -9.64
CA GLN A 801 1.93 18.87 -8.55
C GLN A 801 2.60 19.50 -7.32
N LEU A 802 3.79 19.03 -6.92
CA LEU A 802 4.53 19.61 -5.80
C LEU A 802 4.91 21.08 -6.02
N ARG A 803 5.30 21.45 -7.24
CA ARG A 803 5.57 22.85 -7.60
C ARG A 803 4.38 23.76 -7.26
N ARG A 804 3.16 23.32 -7.58
CA ARG A 804 1.93 24.06 -7.29
C ARG A 804 1.66 24.15 -5.79
N GLN A 805 1.92 23.09 -5.04
CA GLN A 805 1.80 23.10 -3.58
C GLN A 805 2.79 24.07 -2.94
N PHE A 806 4.08 24.02 -3.32
CA PHE A 806 5.08 24.97 -2.80
C PHE A 806 4.76 26.42 -3.16
N LEU A 807 4.26 26.65 -4.37
CA LEU A 807 3.84 27.99 -4.76
C LEU A 807 2.69 28.49 -3.88
N ARG A 808 1.69 27.65 -3.61
CA ARG A 808 0.58 28.01 -2.72
C ARG A 808 1.08 28.45 -1.33
N HIS A 809 2.01 27.70 -0.74
CA HIS A 809 2.62 28.08 0.54
C HIS A 809 3.42 29.39 0.48
N LEU A 810 4.11 29.65 -0.63
CA LEU A 810 4.81 30.93 -0.84
C LEU A 810 3.83 32.09 -1.00
N THR A 811 2.70 31.89 -1.66
CA THR A 811 1.65 32.91 -1.79
C THR A 811 1.02 33.21 -0.43
N GLU A 812 0.70 32.18 0.37
CA GLU A 812 0.15 32.31 1.72
C GLU A 812 1.11 33.06 2.67
N THR A 813 2.42 32.85 2.51
CA THR A 813 3.45 33.53 3.32
C THR A 813 3.89 34.90 2.76
N GLY A 814 3.34 35.33 1.61
CA GLY A 814 3.63 36.63 1.00
C GLY A 814 4.93 36.70 0.18
N PHE A 815 5.52 35.57 -0.17
CA PHE A 815 6.70 35.46 -1.05
C PHE A 815 6.34 35.20 -2.53
N ALA A 816 5.07 35.09 -2.88
CA ALA A 816 4.60 35.05 -4.26
C ALA A 816 3.29 35.86 -4.40
N MET A 817 3.03 36.43 -5.58
CA MET A 817 1.91 37.36 -5.78
C MET A 817 0.67 36.73 -6.42
N GLU A 818 0.81 35.66 -7.20
CA GLU A 818 -0.30 35.01 -7.93
C GLU A 818 -0.10 33.49 -8.02
N GLU A 819 -1.20 32.73 -8.11
CA GLU A 819 -1.20 31.29 -8.41
C GLU A 819 -0.90 30.96 -9.90
N ALA A 820 -0.14 31.82 -10.58
CA ALA A 820 0.40 31.48 -11.91
C ALA A 820 1.35 30.27 -11.80
N GLU A 821 1.50 29.46 -12.85
CA GLU A 821 2.22 28.16 -12.79
C GLU A 821 3.67 28.22 -12.20
N ASP A 822 4.29 29.40 -12.22
CA ASP A 822 5.63 29.66 -11.70
C ASP A 822 5.73 30.85 -10.71
N GLY A 823 4.60 31.39 -10.25
CA GLY A 823 4.51 32.53 -9.31
C GLY A 823 4.57 33.92 -9.96
N GLY A 824 4.59 33.99 -11.30
CA GLY A 824 4.54 35.24 -12.07
C GLY A 824 5.92 35.79 -12.44
N GLU A 825 5.95 36.75 -13.36
CA GLU A 825 7.21 37.24 -13.95
C GLU A 825 8.05 38.08 -12.96
N GLN A 826 7.43 38.78 -12.01
CA GLN A 826 8.14 39.64 -11.05
C GLN A 826 9.07 38.88 -10.11
N VAL A 827 8.71 37.65 -9.72
CA VAL A 827 9.53 36.75 -8.90
C VAL A 827 10.46 35.86 -9.74
N ASN A 828 10.56 36.16 -11.04
CA ASN A 828 11.25 35.33 -12.04
C ASN A 828 12.12 36.11 -13.04
N ILE A 829 12.37 37.41 -12.78
CA ILE A 829 13.21 38.29 -13.62
C ILE A 829 14.60 37.67 -13.90
N HIS A 830 15.12 36.89 -12.96
CA HIS A 830 16.44 36.25 -13.05
C HIS A 830 16.39 34.73 -13.24
N LYS A 831 15.25 34.15 -13.65
CA LYS A 831 15.09 32.68 -13.82
C LYS A 831 16.13 32.03 -14.76
N LYS A 832 16.66 32.77 -15.73
CA LYS A 832 17.68 32.30 -16.68
C LYS A 832 19.13 32.44 -16.16
N ASN A 833 19.36 33.14 -15.05
CA ASN A 833 20.69 33.35 -14.49
C ASN A 833 21.12 32.14 -13.64
N MET A 834 21.75 31.15 -14.28
CA MET A 834 22.16 29.90 -13.60
C MET A 834 23.18 30.12 -12.48
N SER A 835 23.99 31.18 -12.55
CA SER A 835 24.93 31.53 -11.46
C SER A 835 24.19 31.98 -10.20
N LEU A 836 23.09 32.72 -10.36
CA LEU A 836 22.23 33.12 -9.25
C LEU A 836 21.45 31.92 -8.68
N VAL A 837 20.95 31.03 -9.53
CA VAL A 837 20.31 29.77 -9.10
C VAL A 837 21.29 28.93 -8.27
N ARG A 838 22.57 28.83 -8.66
CA ARG A 838 23.62 28.19 -7.85
C ARG A 838 23.85 28.87 -6.50
N CYS A 839 23.70 30.19 -6.42
CA CYS A 839 23.79 30.92 -5.15
C CYS A 839 22.64 30.56 -4.21
N VAL A 840 21.41 30.51 -4.73
CA VAL A 840 20.23 30.10 -3.94
C VAL A 840 20.33 28.62 -3.52
N LEU A 841 20.83 27.75 -4.41
CA LEU A 841 21.13 26.35 -4.05
C LEU A 841 22.14 26.25 -2.91
N CYS A 842 23.18 27.09 -2.93
CA CYS A 842 24.15 27.19 -1.85
C CYS A 842 23.47 27.60 -0.54
N ALA A 843 22.56 28.59 -0.57
CA ALA A 843 21.81 29.03 0.61
C ALA A 843 20.95 27.94 1.25
N GLY A 844 20.29 27.10 0.43
CA GLY A 844 19.46 26.00 0.90
C GLY A 844 20.26 24.78 1.37
N LEU A 845 21.27 24.36 0.60
CA LEU A 845 22.01 23.12 0.87
C LEU A 845 23.14 23.27 1.89
N PHE A 846 23.64 24.48 2.15
CA PHE A 846 24.64 24.70 3.19
C PHE A 846 24.12 24.20 4.56
N PRO A 847 24.92 23.43 5.34
CA PRO A 847 26.38 23.22 5.26
C PRO A 847 26.87 22.03 4.42
N SER A 848 26.06 21.48 3.51
CA SER A 848 26.36 20.29 2.70
C SER A 848 27.32 20.60 1.54
N VAL A 849 28.59 20.82 1.88
CA VAL A 849 29.67 21.23 0.96
C VAL A 849 30.86 20.29 1.09
N ALA A 850 31.47 19.92 -0.04
CA ALA A 850 32.76 19.24 -0.12
C ALA A 850 33.80 20.11 -0.84
N GLN A 851 35.04 20.11 -0.37
CA GLN A 851 36.16 20.80 -0.99
C GLN A 851 36.80 19.93 -2.07
N VAL A 852 37.12 20.52 -3.22
CA VAL A 852 37.90 19.87 -4.28
C VAL A 852 39.37 20.17 -4.07
N GLN A 853 40.18 19.16 -3.77
CA GLN A 853 41.62 19.29 -3.55
C GLN A 853 42.41 18.59 -4.66
N LYS A 854 43.47 19.23 -5.15
CA LYS A 854 44.42 18.64 -6.10
C LYS A 854 45.54 17.93 -5.34
N HIS A 855 45.74 16.65 -5.64
CA HIS A 855 46.86 15.86 -5.15
C HIS A 855 47.76 15.43 -6.31
N SER A 856 49.08 15.41 -6.08
CA SER A 856 50.04 14.79 -6.99
C SER A 856 50.53 13.48 -6.41
N ASN A 857 50.58 12.44 -7.23
CA ASN A 857 51.26 11.20 -6.87
C ASN A 857 52.79 11.38 -6.99
N SER A 858 53.55 10.50 -6.35
CA SER A 858 55.02 10.44 -6.40
C SER A 858 55.61 10.31 -7.82
N ARG A 859 54.79 9.99 -8.82
CA ARG A 859 55.13 9.96 -10.27
C ARG A 859 54.78 11.25 -11.03
N GLY A 860 54.38 12.32 -10.33
CA GLY A 860 54.05 13.63 -10.92
C GLY A 860 52.65 13.74 -11.53
N THR A 861 51.84 12.68 -11.51
CA THR A 861 50.46 12.70 -12.03
C THR A 861 49.51 13.37 -11.04
N SER A 862 48.79 14.41 -11.47
CA SER A 862 47.79 15.11 -10.64
C SER A 862 46.41 14.47 -10.74
N TYR A 863 45.74 14.26 -9.60
CA TYR A 863 44.35 13.81 -9.50
C TYR A 863 43.60 14.63 -8.45
N GLN A 864 42.28 14.55 -8.44
CA GLN A 864 41.42 15.33 -7.55
C GLN A 864 40.78 14.44 -6.50
N ILE A 865 40.66 14.95 -5.28
CA ILE A 865 39.92 14.32 -4.20
C ILE A 865 38.87 15.29 -3.67
N PHE A 866 37.72 14.76 -3.25
CA PHE A 866 36.67 15.52 -2.59
C PHE A 866 36.76 15.26 -1.09
N VAL A 867 36.79 16.33 -0.30
CA VAL A 867 36.93 16.24 1.16
C VAL A 867 35.74 16.93 1.81
N SER A 868 35.00 16.22 2.66
CA SER A 868 33.86 16.79 3.38
C SER A 868 34.33 17.77 4.47
N ARG A 869 33.41 18.54 5.06
CA ARG A 869 33.68 19.41 6.23
C ARG A 869 34.32 18.66 7.41
N GLN A 870 34.09 17.35 7.54
CA GLN A 870 34.67 16.49 8.58
C GLN A 870 36.03 15.88 8.18
N ASN A 871 36.66 16.38 7.11
CA ASN A 871 37.92 15.89 6.57
C ASN A 871 37.86 14.44 6.05
N GLU A 872 36.68 13.97 5.65
CA GLU A 872 36.47 12.62 5.10
C GLU A 872 36.57 12.64 3.56
N ARG A 873 37.24 11.63 2.99
CA ARG A 873 37.32 11.47 1.52
C ARG A 873 35.97 11.00 0.96
N CYS A 874 35.47 11.72 -0.03
CA CYS A 874 34.19 11.50 -0.69
C CYS A 874 34.35 11.39 -2.21
N THR A 875 33.34 10.90 -2.91
CA THR A 875 33.31 10.84 -4.39
C THR A 875 31.88 11.08 -4.88
N PRO A 876 31.64 11.84 -5.97
CA PRO A 876 30.32 11.92 -6.57
C PRO A 876 29.78 10.53 -6.92
N HIS A 877 28.48 10.30 -6.77
CA HIS A 877 27.87 9.02 -7.12
C HIS A 877 27.88 8.79 -8.65
N PRO A 878 28.01 7.55 -9.16
CA PRO A 878 28.04 7.26 -10.61
C PRO A 878 26.84 7.76 -11.41
N SER A 879 25.70 8.02 -10.77
CA SER A 879 24.51 8.60 -11.41
C SER A 879 24.61 10.12 -11.63
N SER A 880 25.58 10.79 -11.00
CA SER A 880 25.80 12.23 -11.12
C SER A 880 26.50 12.56 -12.43
N LEU A 881 26.10 13.67 -13.06
CA LEU A 881 26.80 14.25 -14.21
C LEU A 881 28.26 14.61 -13.88
N ASN A 882 28.54 14.89 -12.61
CA ASN A 882 29.87 15.23 -12.12
C ASN A 882 30.76 14.00 -11.85
N PHE A 883 30.27 12.76 -12.02
CA PHE A 883 31.09 11.57 -11.72
C PHE A 883 32.33 11.42 -12.61
N LYS A 884 32.20 11.69 -13.91
CA LYS A 884 33.28 11.53 -14.92
C LYS A 884 33.87 12.86 -15.37
N ALA A 885 33.48 13.99 -14.77
CA ALA A 885 33.98 15.29 -15.17
C ALA A 885 35.49 15.41 -14.90
N GLN A 886 36.29 15.70 -15.94
CA GLN A 886 37.76 15.65 -15.83
C GLN A 886 38.41 17.01 -15.46
N ASP A 887 37.64 18.08 -15.31
CA ASP A 887 38.20 19.44 -15.14
C ASP A 887 37.43 20.33 -14.15
N PHE A 888 37.31 19.90 -12.88
CA PHE A 888 36.86 20.79 -11.79
C PHE A 888 37.83 21.96 -11.51
N ALA A 889 39.04 21.87 -12.06
CA ALA A 889 40.28 22.50 -11.62
C ALA A 889 40.53 23.93 -12.12
N ALA A 890 39.70 24.48 -13.01
CA ALA A 890 39.97 25.78 -13.63
C ALA A 890 39.29 26.97 -12.94
N ASN A 891 38.15 26.82 -12.24
CA ASN A 891 37.41 27.97 -11.67
C ASN A 891 36.54 27.71 -10.42
N HIS A 892 36.39 26.48 -9.91
CA HIS A 892 35.42 26.17 -8.83
C HIS A 892 36.00 25.17 -7.83
N GLY A 893 36.22 25.62 -6.58
CA GLY A 893 36.90 24.83 -5.54
C GLY A 893 36.00 23.94 -4.68
N TRP A 894 34.67 23.95 -4.91
CA TRP A 894 33.70 23.38 -3.97
C TRP A 894 32.53 22.70 -4.68
N LEU A 895 32.04 21.61 -4.08
CA LEU A 895 30.93 20.81 -4.57
C LEU A 895 29.81 20.79 -3.52
N LEU A 896 28.64 21.31 -3.87
CA LEU A 896 27.42 21.14 -3.09
C LEU A 896 26.86 19.74 -3.33
N PHE A 897 26.23 19.17 -2.31
CA PHE A 897 25.51 17.91 -2.39
C PHE A 897 24.24 17.96 -1.56
N HIS A 898 23.24 17.14 -1.91
CA HIS A 898 22.05 16.97 -1.07
C HIS A 898 22.29 15.90 -0.01
N ASP A 899 22.70 14.70 -0.46
CA ASP A 899 22.88 13.53 0.40
C ASP A 899 24.32 13.00 0.38
N LYS A 900 24.77 12.55 1.55
CA LYS A 900 26.05 11.85 1.77
C LYS A 900 25.77 10.44 2.27
N VAL A 901 26.01 9.44 1.41
CA VAL A 901 25.71 8.02 1.73
C VAL A 901 27.00 7.21 1.75
N LYS A 902 27.20 6.42 2.80
CA LYS A 902 28.34 5.50 2.90
C LYS A 902 27.93 4.10 2.47
N THR A 903 28.52 3.61 1.38
CA THR A 903 28.41 2.21 0.95
C THR A 903 29.79 1.55 1.02
N THR A 904 30.43 1.25 -0.11
CA THR A 904 31.84 0.84 -0.19
C THR A 904 32.81 1.99 0.09
N GLN A 905 32.40 3.19 -0.30
CA GLN A 905 33.05 4.47 -0.01
C GLN A 905 31.97 5.53 0.25
N VAL A 906 32.37 6.74 0.62
CA VAL A 906 31.42 7.84 0.85
C VAL A 906 31.05 8.47 -0.48
N TYR A 907 29.79 8.29 -0.89
CA TYR A 907 29.23 8.85 -2.12
C TYR A 907 28.41 10.12 -1.84
N LEU A 908 28.55 11.10 -2.74
CA LEU A 908 27.76 12.33 -2.74
C LEU A 908 26.71 12.27 -3.84
N HIS A 909 25.46 12.51 -3.48
CA HIS A 909 24.30 12.51 -4.38
C HIS A 909 23.82 13.94 -4.66
N ASP A 910 23.22 14.13 -5.84
CA ASP A 910 22.70 15.39 -6.36
C ASP A 910 23.71 16.53 -6.19
N THR A 911 24.76 16.50 -7.03
CA THR A 911 25.91 17.36 -6.85
C THR A 911 25.89 18.57 -7.77
N THR A 912 26.32 19.72 -7.25
CA THR A 912 26.44 20.97 -8.00
C THR A 912 27.79 21.63 -7.73
N LEU A 913 28.55 21.90 -8.80
CA LEU A 913 29.81 22.62 -8.70
C LEU A 913 29.57 24.11 -8.41
N VAL A 914 30.23 24.66 -7.39
CA VAL A 914 30.10 26.08 -6.99
C VAL A 914 31.45 26.75 -6.75
N GLY A 915 31.46 28.07 -6.98
CA GLY A 915 32.63 28.92 -6.78
C GLY A 915 32.77 29.37 -5.33
N ALA A 916 33.77 30.20 -5.05
CA ALA A 916 33.96 30.77 -3.71
C ALA A 916 32.85 31.78 -3.35
N ILE A 917 32.33 32.54 -4.33
CA ILE A 917 31.36 33.63 -4.09
C ILE A 917 30.04 33.13 -3.45
N PRO A 918 29.36 32.08 -3.96
CA PRO A 918 28.17 31.52 -3.31
C PRO A 918 28.39 31.15 -1.84
N LEU A 919 29.56 30.58 -1.50
CA LEU A 919 29.90 30.21 -0.13
C LEU A 919 30.24 31.42 0.73
N LEU A 920 30.87 32.46 0.18
CA LEU A 920 31.11 33.72 0.89
C LEU A 920 29.80 34.43 1.24
N LEU A 921 28.80 34.37 0.37
CA LEU A 921 27.51 35.03 0.58
C LEU A 921 26.58 34.23 1.50
N PHE A 922 26.61 32.89 1.43
CA PHE A 922 25.60 32.03 2.06
C PHE A 922 26.15 30.94 3.00
N GLY A 923 27.48 30.86 3.17
CA GLY A 923 28.16 29.79 3.92
C GLY A 923 28.41 30.07 5.41
N GLY A 924 27.61 30.93 6.05
CA GLY A 924 27.70 31.19 7.49
C GLY A 924 28.82 32.16 7.91
N GLU A 925 29.25 32.06 9.18
CA GLU A 925 30.23 32.99 9.76
C GLU A 925 31.65 32.80 9.20
N LEU A 926 32.26 33.90 8.76
CA LEU A 926 33.62 33.95 8.25
C LEU A 926 34.60 34.31 9.38
N LYS A 927 35.63 33.48 9.60
CA LYS A 927 36.77 33.83 10.45
C LYS A 927 37.98 34.17 9.59
N ILE A 928 38.57 35.35 9.85
CA ILE A 928 39.80 35.79 9.18
C ILE A 928 40.99 35.22 9.95
N SER A 929 41.82 34.41 9.31
CA SER A 929 43.06 33.90 9.88
C SER A 929 44.25 34.67 9.31
N SER A 930 44.81 35.61 10.09
CA SER A 930 46.08 36.26 9.75
C SER A 930 47.26 35.38 10.17
N LYS A 931 47.72 34.49 9.29
CA LYS A 931 48.97 33.74 9.52
C LYS A 931 50.17 34.26 8.73
N ASP A 932 49.98 35.06 7.68
CA ASP A 932 51.07 35.72 6.94
C ASP A 932 50.61 37.06 6.35
N CYS A 933 51.36 38.14 6.57
CA CYS A 933 51.04 39.52 6.13
C CYS A 933 50.94 39.72 4.60
N ALA A 934 51.09 38.66 3.78
CA ALA A 934 50.98 38.73 2.32
C ALA A 934 49.71 38.07 1.74
N ARG A 935 48.96 37.26 2.52
CA ARG A 935 47.75 36.56 2.05
C ARG A 935 46.70 36.45 3.15
N VAL A 936 45.53 37.05 2.94
CA VAL A 936 44.37 36.89 3.82
C VAL A 936 43.71 35.54 3.52
N HIS A 937 43.73 34.62 4.48
CA HIS A 937 43.01 33.35 4.41
C HIS A 937 41.66 33.50 5.12
N LEU A 938 40.56 33.39 4.35
CA LEU A 938 39.20 33.29 4.87
C LEU A 938 38.91 31.82 5.22
N LEU A 939 38.58 31.55 6.48
CA LEU A 939 38.11 30.24 6.94
C LEU A 939 36.58 30.32 7.11
N LEU A 940 35.85 29.49 6.37
CA LEU A 940 34.45 29.19 6.70
C LEU A 940 34.45 28.28 7.94
N VAL A 941 33.70 28.67 8.99
CA VAL A 941 33.65 27.94 10.27
C VAL A 941 32.63 26.82 10.23
#